data_AF-A0A9P9EG76-F1
#
_entry.id   AF-A0A9P9EG76-F1
#
_cell.length_a   1.000
_cell.length_b   1.000
_cell.length_c   1.000
_cell.angle_alpha   90.00
_cell.angle_beta   90.00
_cell.angle_gamma   90.00
#
_symmetry.space_group_name_H-M   'P 1'
#
loop_
_entity.id
_entity.type
_entity.pdbx_description
1 polymer ?
#
loop_
_entity_poly.entity_id
_entity_poly.type
_entity_poly.pdbx_seq_one_letter_code
_entity_poly.pdbx_strand_id
1 'polypeptide(L)'
;MQSTWSPTVAHIEAPRLGCANDPGHVRRIAEQLQLSGLLKISLQFADDDSAYLQQLLVSLHENHGHRLPIAHSATRGWFWDVRPSDADFQAGSHQARSETMDEFPWHTDCSYEDPLPRYFALQVLQHDRFGGGTLSVINVERLSRLLSSEARAALARPEYQISVPPEFIKDPTRRTTTGSLLAADATGRAGWMRFRQDIVAPVSERASGALEELKEALHGAATEPHSTVHLTADELPARSIILVDNRRWLHSRSHVRDPDRHLRRVVLFLNALWVTPLYRDPAGEVLSVARIHPFYVCNVQYPPDTNTIKAALEKSAQEPTKADLRTQSLLRKRDLYKTIERLIIDTNPRNTYRHAAYASVTGGGFGSRPLFFATDVHENRRHRGNFGRFVRDMGIIKDGDWVLTMHTAGELYRSLDLTLEILENAGASVLAAGHLMSPADIVRLLVDYNVNILCGDSSQIAQSMYHISALPQEIRDKLNVDQIIYTSETLTPAQRAHISEVLGPVKICSFMGSAEAGPYAVSNPDLTGSNVGRGYEDFVFDTRATLFEILPPSFAEQGSNPDPVTGGEQGIIAQTSLARLRNPLVRYITGDIGSLHPFPEEARSLVPETEWPHLRLLRLQGRDTRFSFDWDGEYIEFHHLATLLNNEECGVLQWQVVLGKMDNSAESSLQVRLLCSPRNRNLITELALTDRVRTFFHAYSGNEHRFQLIYLKDLDGFHRSSTGRKIIKFVDNFN
;
A
#
# COMPACT_ATOMS: atom_id res chain seq x y z
N MET A 1 -21.07 -12.64 -23.25
CA MET A 1 -20.62 -13.94 -23.80
C MET A 1 -20.44 -14.92 -22.63
N GLN A 2 -21.29 -15.94 -22.54
CA GLN A 2 -21.12 -17.01 -21.55
C GLN A 2 -19.91 -17.86 -21.99
N SER A 3 -18.79 -17.75 -21.29
CA SER A 3 -17.63 -18.60 -21.53
C SER A 3 -17.93 -20.02 -21.09
N THR A 4 -18.04 -20.95 -22.04
CA THR A 4 -18.07 -22.39 -21.79
C THR A 4 -16.71 -22.83 -21.22
N TRP A 5 -16.63 -22.95 -19.90
CA TRP A 5 -15.43 -23.47 -19.22
C TRP A 5 -15.45 -25.00 -19.23
N SER A 6 -14.33 -25.60 -19.63
CA SER A 6 -14.06 -27.03 -19.47
C SER A 6 -13.41 -27.29 -18.11
N PRO A 7 -13.85 -28.31 -17.34
CA PRO A 7 -13.28 -28.70 -16.03
C PRO A 7 -11.89 -29.35 -16.09
N THR A 8 -11.03 -28.90 -17.00
CA THR A 8 -9.68 -29.44 -17.13
C THR A 8 -8.80 -28.88 -16.01
N VAL A 9 -8.41 -29.75 -15.08
CA VAL A 9 -7.39 -29.45 -14.07
C VAL A 9 -6.07 -29.20 -14.78
N ALA A 10 -5.44 -28.05 -14.52
CA ALA A 10 -4.13 -27.75 -15.07
C ALA A 10 -3.14 -28.84 -14.64
N HIS A 11 -2.30 -29.30 -15.56
CA HIS A 11 -1.39 -30.42 -15.34
C HIS A 11 0.04 -30.03 -15.75
N ILE A 12 0.98 -30.21 -14.83
CA ILE A 12 2.41 -30.00 -15.06
C ILE A 12 3.16 -31.31 -14.76
N GLU A 13 4.12 -31.66 -15.60
CA GLU A 13 5.02 -32.78 -15.33
C GLU A 13 6.32 -32.30 -14.68
N ALA A 14 6.80 -33.05 -13.68
CA ALA A 14 8.11 -32.86 -13.07
C ALA A 14 9.00 -34.05 -13.46
N PRO A 15 9.90 -33.90 -14.45
CA PRO A 15 10.71 -35.00 -14.97
C PRO A 15 11.81 -35.46 -13.99
N ARG A 16 12.25 -34.59 -13.09
CA ARG A 16 13.33 -34.86 -12.11
C ARG A 16 13.17 -34.00 -10.87
N LEU A 17 13.74 -34.46 -9.74
CA LEU A 17 13.72 -33.75 -8.46
C LEU A 17 14.18 -32.29 -8.57
N GLY A 18 15.28 -32.05 -9.30
CA GLY A 18 15.87 -30.72 -9.46
C GLY A 18 14.97 -29.67 -10.11
N CYS A 19 13.85 -30.04 -10.74
CA CYS A 19 12.87 -29.09 -11.27
C CYS A 19 12.21 -28.25 -10.17
N ALA A 20 12.16 -28.74 -8.93
CA ALA A 20 11.63 -27.97 -7.80
C ALA A 20 12.44 -26.68 -7.50
N ASN A 21 13.67 -26.57 -7.99
CA ASN A 21 14.53 -25.38 -7.85
C ASN A 21 14.76 -24.67 -9.19
N ASP A 22 14.15 -25.12 -10.28
CA ASP A 22 14.26 -24.48 -11.60
C ASP A 22 13.34 -23.25 -11.64
N PRO A 23 13.86 -22.02 -11.84
CA PRO A 23 13.05 -20.81 -11.80
C PRO A 23 11.91 -20.77 -12.83
N GLY A 24 12.09 -21.39 -14.00
CA GLY A 24 11.05 -21.45 -15.03
C GLY A 24 9.93 -22.42 -14.64
N HIS A 25 10.31 -23.56 -14.06
CA HIS A 25 9.34 -24.55 -13.57
C HIS A 25 8.52 -24.02 -12.39
N VAL A 26 9.19 -23.42 -11.40
CA VAL A 26 8.55 -22.86 -10.20
C VAL A 26 7.62 -21.70 -10.58
N ARG A 27 8.03 -20.83 -11.53
CA ARG A 27 7.20 -19.75 -12.03
C ARG A 27 5.92 -20.25 -12.69
N ARG A 28 6.00 -21.26 -13.57
CA ARG A 28 4.80 -21.86 -14.18
C ARG A 28 3.84 -22.41 -13.14
N ILE A 29 4.36 -23.06 -12.09
CA ILE A 29 3.52 -23.55 -10.98
C ILE A 29 2.84 -22.38 -10.28
N ALA A 30 3.57 -21.31 -9.94
CA ALA A 30 3.03 -20.13 -9.28
C ALA A 30 1.95 -19.43 -10.13
N GLU A 31 2.20 -19.25 -11.44
CA GLU A 31 1.26 -18.66 -12.39
C GLU A 31 -0.03 -19.49 -12.50
N GLN A 32 0.07 -20.83 -12.61
CA GLN A 32 -1.10 -21.69 -12.66
C GLN A 32 -1.91 -21.65 -11.36
N LEU A 33 -1.23 -21.64 -10.20
CA LEU A 33 -1.90 -21.50 -8.90
C LEU A 33 -2.60 -20.15 -8.73
N GLN A 34 -2.04 -19.07 -9.28
CA GLN A 34 -2.69 -17.76 -9.29
C GLN A 34 -3.91 -17.76 -10.23
N LEU A 35 -3.76 -18.33 -11.43
CA LEU A 35 -4.79 -18.34 -12.46
C LEU A 35 -5.99 -19.21 -12.05
N SER A 36 -5.79 -20.52 -11.87
CA SER A 36 -6.88 -21.48 -11.62
C SER A 36 -7.13 -21.75 -10.13
N GLY A 37 -6.09 -21.65 -9.30
CA GLY A 37 -6.12 -22.12 -7.91
C GLY A 37 -6.23 -23.64 -7.77
N LEU A 38 -6.03 -24.41 -8.84
CA LEU A 38 -6.08 -25.88 -8.83
C LEU A 38 -5.09 -26.43 -9.86
N LEU A 39 -4.10 -27.19 -9.39
CA LEU A 39 -3.00 -27.69 -10.21
C LEU A 39 -2.62 -29.12 -9.80
N LYS A 40 -2.57 -30.01 -10.79
CA LYS A 40 -1.96 -31.33 -10.67
C LYS A 40 -0.51 -31.29 -11.16
N ILE A 41 0.39 -31.91 -10.40
CA ILE A 41 1.76 -32.18 -10.79
C ILE A 41 1.99 -33.70 -10.82
N SER A 42 2.52 -34.23 -11.92
CA SER A 42 2.92 -35.64 -12.01
C SER A 42 4.44 -35.76 -11.92
N LEU A 43 4.93 -36.55 -10.95
CA LEU A 43 6.34 -36.83 -10.77
C LEU A 43 6.72 -38.04 -11.63
N GLN A 44 7.70 -37.87 -12.53
CA GLN A 44 8.24 -38.94 -13.36
C GLN A 44 9.35 -39.73 -12.64
N PHE A 45 9.44 -39.58 -11.31
CA PHE A 45 10.42 -40.22 -10.43
C PHE A 45 9.74 -40.61 -9.10
N ALA A 46 10.34 -41.54 -8.36
CA ALA A 46 9.89 -41.88 -7.02
C ALA A 46 10.28 -40.78 -6.02
N ASP A 47 9.38 -40.43 -5.11
CA ASP A 47 9.59 -39.35 -4.13
C ASP A 47 8.85 -39.66 -2.82
N ASP A 48 9.13 -40.83 -2.24
CA ASP A 48 8.40 -41.34 -1.07
C ASP A 48 8.64 -40.50 0.20
N ASP A 49 9.70 -39.68 0.19
CA ASP A 49 10.07 -38.74 1.25
C ASP A 49 9.55 -37.30 1.01
N SER A 50 8.84 -37.06 -0.11
CA SER A 50 8.30 -35.74 -0.45
C SER A 50 9.35 -34.64 -0.63
N ALA A 51 10.56 -35.01 -1.06
CA ALA A 51 11.67 -34.10 -1.25
C ALA A 51 11.37 -33.06 -2.34
N TYR A 52 10.67 -33.45 -3.41
CA TYR A 52 10.28 -32.51 -4.47
C TYR A 52 9.31 -31.47 -3.93
N LEU A 53 8.28 -31.92 -3.22
CA LEU A 53 7.29 -31.01 -2.65
C LEU A 53 7.98 -30.06 -1.67
N GLN A 54 8.80 -30.58 -0.75
CA GLN A 54 9.54 -29.74 0.21
C GLN A 54 10.40 -28.67 -0.48
N GLN A 55 11.18 -29.03 -1.49
CA GLN A 55 12.01 -28.08 -2.25
C GLN A 55 11.16 -27.06 -3.01
N LEU A 56 10.05 -27.49 -3.62
CA LEU A 56 9.14 -26.60 -4.33
C LEU A 56 8.56 -25.54 -3.39
N LEU A 57 8.20 -25.92 -2.16
CA LEU A 57 7.66 -24.97 -1.18
C LEU A 57 8.70 -23.93 -0.75
N VAL A 58 9.98 -24.33 -0.62
CA VAL A 58 11.08 -23.40 -0.36
C VAL A 58 11.25 -22.45 -1.55
N SER A 59 11.27 -22.95 -2.78
CA SER A 59 11.40 -22.12 -3.98
C SER A 59 10.22 -21.14 -4.15
N LEU A 60 8.99 -21.57 -3.86
CA LEU A 60 7.81 -20.69 -3.87
C LEU A 60 7.87 -19.61 -2.77
N HIS A 61 8.45 -19.94 -1.61
CA HIS A 61 8.70 -18.98 -0.54
C HIS A 61 9.72 -17.93 -0.96
N GLU A 62 10.86 -18.36 -1.48
CA GLU A 62 11.98 -17.49 -1.88
C GLU A 62 11.62 -16.58 -3.05
N ASN A 63 10.86 -17.09 -4.04
CA ASN A 63 10.69 -16.41 -5.33
C ASN A 63 9.28 -15.85 -5.57
N HIS A 64 8.26 -16.33 -4.86
CA HIS A 64 6.85 -16.02 -5.16
C HIS A 64 6.01 -15.61 -3.93
N GLY A 65 6.65 -15.30 -2.80
CA GLY A 65 6.00 -14.67 -1.65
C GLY A 65 5.11 -15.57 -0.79
N HIS A 66 5.20 -16.90 -0.98
CA HIS A 66 4.58 -17.88 -0.09
C HIS A 66 5.27 -17.88 1.29
N ARG A 67 4.63 -18.36 2.35
CA ARG A 67 5.30 -18.71 3.61
C ARG A 67 5.62 -20.19 3.63
N LEU A 68 6.68 -20.54 4.35
CA LEU A 68 6.95 -21.92 4.70
C LEU A 68 5.79 -22.50 5.54
N PRO A 69 5.49 -23.81 5.39
CA PRO A 69 4.47 -24.48 6.18
C PRO A 69 4.73 -24.42 7.69
N ILE A 70 3.66 -24.56 8.47
CA ILE A 70 3.76 -24.77 9.93
C ILE A 70 3.97 -26.26 10.17
N ALA A 71 4.82 -26.61 11.14
CA ALA A 71 5.03 -28.00 11.50
C ALA A 71 3.75 -28.60 12.12
N HIS A 72 3.33 -29.76 11.64
CA HIS A 72 2.13 -30.46 12.09
C HIS A 72 2.41 -31.60 13.07
N SER A 73 3.65 -32.08 13.15
CA SER A 73 4.04 -33.12 14.09
C SER A 73 5.48 -32.94 14.56
N ALA A 74 5.78 -33.47 15.75
CA ALA A 74 7.13 -33.51 16.30
C ALA A 74 8.08 -34.45 15.54
N THR A 75 7.55 -35.35 14.69
CA THR A 75 8.31 -36.44 14.06
C THR A 75 8.54 -36.25 12.56
N ARG A 76 7.67 -35.53 11.83
CA ARG A 76 7.73 -35.39 10.35
C ARG A 76 7.68 -33.93 9.85
N GLY A 77 7.81 -32.95 10.76
CA GLY A 77 7.94 -31.54 10.39
C GLY A 77 6.68 -30.98 9.72
N TRP A 78 6.79 -30.53 8.46
CA TRP A 78 5.71 -29.87 7.69
C TRP A 78 4.61 -30.81 7.23
N PHE A 79 4.84 -32.11 7.25
CA PHE A 79 3.98 -33.08 6.59
C PHE A 79 3.08 -33.81 7.58
N TRP A 80 1.85 -34.05 7.13
CA TRP A 80 0.84 -34.85 7.83
C TRP A 80 0.47 -36.05 6.98
N ASP A 81 0.54 -37.26 7.54
CA ASP A 81 0.15 -38.48 6.86
C ASP A 81 -1.39 -38.59 6.84
N VAL A 82 -1.97 -38.73 5.66
CA VAL A 82 -3.41 -38.96 5.45
C VAL A 82 -3.55 -40.43 5.10
N ARG A 83 -3.66 -41.27 6.14
CA ARG A 83 -3.69 -42.74 6.05
C ARG A 83 -4.67 -43.32 7.08
N PRO A 84 -5.51 -44.31 6.71
CA PRO A 84 -6.31 -45.05 7.67
C PRO A 84 -5.45 -45.66 8.80
N SER A 85 -5.86 -45.44 10.05
CA SER A 85 -5.21 -46.01 11.24
C SER A 85 -6.24 -46.17 12.35
N ASP A 86 -6.23 -47.31 13.06
CA ASP A 86 -7.14 -47.60 14.18
C ASP A 86 -6.44 -47.58 15.56
N ALA A 87 -5.12 -47.39 15.59
CA ALA A 87 -4.32 -47.51 16.81
C ALA A 87 -3.23 -46.44 16.97
N ASP A 88 -2.59 -46.01 15.88
CA ASP A 88 -1.51 -45.03 15.90
C ASP A 88 -1.98 -43.72 15.27
N PHE A 89 -2.37 -42.74 16.09
CA PHE A 89 -2.86 -41.44 15.64
C PHE A 89 -1.79 -40.35 15.75
N GLN A 90 -1.72 -39.47 14.75
CA GLN A 90 -0.75 -38.38 14.73
C GLN A 90 -1.10 -37.24 15.72
N ALA A 91 -2.36 -37.13 16.14
CA ALA A 91 -2.82 -36.18 17.15
C ALA A 91 -2.89 -36.80 18.57
N GLY A 92 -2.00 -37.74 18.88
CA GLY A 92 -1.91 -38.37 20.18
C GLY A 92 -3.08 -39.32 20.44
N SER A 93 -3.97 -38.98 21.38
CA SER A 93 -5.08 -39.85 21.78
C SER A 93 -6.35 -39.69 20.93
N HIS A 94 -6.33 -38.84 19.91
CA HIS A 94 -7.50 -38.54 19.08
C HIS A 94 -7.22 -38.88 17.62
N GLN A 95 -8.11 -39.66 17.02
CA GLN A 95 -8.08 -39.99 15.60
C GLN A 95 -8.60 -38.79 14.79
N ALA A 96 -7.78 -38.26 13.89
CA ALA A 96 -8.22 -37.19 13.00
C ALA A 96 -9.13 -37.76 11.89
N ARG A 97 -10.06 -36.96 11.35
CA ARG A 97 -10.91 -37.39 10.22
C ARG A 97 -10.13 -37.87 9.00
N SER A 98 -8.93 -37.33 8.76
CA SER A 98 -8.03 -37.79 7.69
C SER A 98 -7.52 -39.23 7.88
N GLU A 99 -7.57 -39.75 9.10
CA GLU A 99 -7.07 -41.07 9.51
C GLU A 99 -8.19 -42.13 9.55
N THR A 100 -9.43 -41.77 9.20
CA THR A 100 -10.56 -42.72 9.10
C THR A 100 -10.81 -43.15 7.66
N MET A 101 -11.53 -44.26 7.49
CA MET A 101 -12.00 -44.74 6.18
C MET A 101 -13.35 -44.11 5.73
N ASP A 102 -13.99 -43.32 6.59
CA ASP A 102 -15.29 -42.69 6.32
C ASP A 102 -15.21 -41.66 5.18
N GLU A 103 -16.35 -41.17 4.71
CA GLU A 103 -16.36 -39.97 3.88
C GLU A 103 -15.87 -38.74 4.67
N PHE A 104 -15.26 -37.78 3.97
CA PHE A 104 -14.99 -36.45 4.51
C PHE A 104 -15.91 -35.46 3.79
N PRO A 105 -16.90 -34.86 4.49
CA PRO A 105 -17.84 -33.92 3.87
C PRO A 105 -17.16 -32.69 3.28
N TRP A 106 -17.93 -31.88 2.53
CA TRP A 106 -17.44 -30.65 1.90
C TRP A 106 -16.82 -29.69 2.91
N HIS A 107 -15.59 -29.27 2.63
CA HIS A 107 -14.84 -28.36 3.48
C HIS A 107 -13.72 -27.59 2.75
N THR A 108 -13.24 -26.56 3.43
CA THR A 108 -11.90 -25.98 3.25
C THR A 108 -10.98 -26.58 4.32
N ASP A 109 -9.74 -26.87 3.96
CA ASP A 109 -8.75 -27.49 4.84
C ASP A 109 -8.42 -26.55 6.01
N CYS A 110 -8.30 -27.12 7.22
CA CYS A 110 -8.07 -26.36 8.45
C CYS A 110 -8.99 -25.13 8.61
N SER A 111 -10.28 -25.27 8.27
CA SER A 111 -11.28 -24.19 8.38
C SER A 111 -11.44 -23.60 9.78
N TYR A 112 -10.91 -24.24 10.83
CA TYR A 112 -10.91 -23.76 12.21
C TYR A 112 -9.68 -22.92 12.58
N GLU A 113 -8.63 -22.88 11.74
CA GLU A 113 -7.43 -22.07 11.99
C GLU A 113 -7.68 -20.59 11.65
N ASP A 114 -6.95 -19.69 12.32
CA ASP A 114 -6.91 -18.27 12.02
C ASP A 114 -5.46 -17.76 12.07
N PRO A 115 -4.89 -17.22 10.97
CA PRO A 115 -5.50 -17.06 9.64
C PRO A 115 -5.75 -18.39 8.93
N LEU A 116 -6.72 -18.41 8.00
CA LEU A 116 -6.93 -19.56 7.12
C LEU A 116 -5.72 -19.80 6.20
N PRO A 117 -5.25 -21.06 6.08
CA PRO A 117 -4.26 -21.42 5.07
C PRO A 117 -4.74 -21.04 3.67
N ARG A 118 -3.84 -20.54 2.82
CA ARG A 118 -4.20 -20.17 1.45
C ARG A 118 -4.18 -21.38 0.53
N TYR A 119 -3.15 -22.21 0.62
CA TYR A 119 -3.05 -23.41 -0.19
C TYR A 119 -2.88 -24.63 0.68
N PHE A 120 -3.33 -25.79 0.20
CA PHE A 120 -2.86 -27.07 0.69
C PHE A 120 -2.38 -27.90 -0.50
N ALA A 121 -1.51 -28.86 -0.22
CA ALA A 121 -1.08 -29.84 -1.20
C ALA A 121 -1.26 -31.26 -0.64
N LEU A 122 -1.65 -32.19 -1.50
CA LEU A 122 -1.66 -33.62 -1.22
C LEU A 122 -0.75 -34.32 -2.23
N GLN A 123 0.28 -35.00 -1.71
CA GLN A 123 1.06 -35.95 -2.50
C GLN A 123 0.49 -37.35 -2.32
N VAL A 124 0.23 -38.05 -3.42
CA VAL A 124 -0.25 -39.42 -3.42
C VAL A 124 0.94 -40.37 -3.41
N LEU A 125 1.14 -41.04 -2.27
CA LEU A 125 2.14 -42.10 -2.12
C LEU A 125 1.52 -43.45 -2.53
N GLN A 126 0.31 -43.72 -2.05
CA GLN A 126 -0.52 -44.86 -2.41
C GLN A 126 -1.96 -44.39 -2.59
N HIS A 127 -2.49 -44.47 -3.81
CA HIS A 127 -3.90 -44.22 -4.09
C HIS A 127 -4.75 -45.40 -3.62
N ASP A 128 -6.06 -45.19 -3.51
CA ASP A 128 -7.00 -46.26 -3.21
C ASP A 128 -7.13 -47.22 -4.41
N ARG A 129 -6.76 -48.49 -4.22
CA ARG A 129 -6.77 -49.50 -5.29
C ARG A 129 -8.16 -50.13 -5.52
N PHE A 130 -9.16 -49.80 -4.71
CA PHE A 130 -10.48 -50.45 -4.70
C PHE A 130 -11.63 -49.49 -5.06
N GLY A 131 -11.30 -48.37 -5.72
CA GLY A 131 -12.28 -47.40 -6.23
C GLY A 131 -12.91 -46.53 -5.13
N GLY A 132 -12.25 -46.38 -3.99
CA GLY A 132 -12.61 -45.44 -2.92
C GLY A 132 -11.75 -44.16 -2.92
N GLY A 133 -11.92 -43.32 -1.90
CA GLY A 133 -11.04 -42.21 -1.59
C GLY A 133 -10.92 -41.09 -2.64
N THR A 134 -11.90 -40.97 -3.54
CA THR A 134 -11.99 -39.95 -4.59
C THR A 134 -11.99 -38.56 -3.98
N LEU A 135 -11.08 -37.70 -4.45
CA LEU A 135 -11.04 -36.28 -4.08
C LEU A 135 -11.97 -35.51 -5.03
N SER A 136 -13.02 -34.90 -4.50
CA SER A 136 -13.92 -34.06 -5.29
C SER A 136 -13.71 -32.59 -4.94
N VAL A 137 -13.69 -31.70 -5.93
CA VAL A 137 -13.51 -30.26 -5.72
C VAL A 137 -14.57 -29.45 -6.47
N ILE A 138 -15.03 -28.36 -5.84
CA ILE A 138 -15.99 -27.43 -6.42
C ILE A 138 -15.50 -25.98 -6.25
N ASN A 139 -15.65 -25.19 -7.30
CA ASN A 139 -15.22 -23.80 -7.31
C ASN A 139 -16.21 -22.91 -6.56
N VAL A 140 -15.71 -22.12 -5.60
CA VAL A 140 -16.53 -21.27 -4.73
C VAL A 140 -17.23 -20.15 -5.49
N GLU A 141 -16.57 -19.53 -6.48
CA GLU A 141 -17.19 -18.46 -7.28
C GLU A 141 -18.44 -18.97 -8.01
N ARG A 142 -18.40 -20.22 -8.50
CA ARG A 142 -19.54 -20.86 -9.17
C ARG A 142 -20.63 -21.23 -8.20
N LEU A 143 -20.27 -21.91 -7.11
CA LEU A 143 -21.20 -22.27 -6.06
C LEU A 143 -21.96 -21.04 -5.56
N SER A 144 -21.24 -19.92 -5.38
CA SER A 144 -21.84 -18.66 -4.94
C SER A 144 -22.83 -18.07 -5.95
N ARG A 145 -22.73 -18.38 -7.24
CA ARG A 145 -23.72 -17.94 -8.25
C ARG A 145 -25.03 -18.73 -8.20
N LEU A 146 -25.03 -19.90 -7.57
CA LEU A 146 -26.23 -20.70 -7.33
C LEU A 146 -27.02 -20.20 -6.12
N LEU A 147 -26.43 -19.33 -5.30
CA LEU A 147 -27.03 -18.77 -4.10
C LEU A 147 -27.77 -17.46 -4.39
N SER A 148 -28.88 -17.26 -3.68
CA SER A 148 -29.64 -16.01 -3.63
C SER A 148 -28.77 -14.83 -3.18
N SER A 149 -29.19 -13.61 -3.52
CA SER A 149 -28.53 -12.39 -3.00
C SER A 149 -28.57 -12.34 -1.48
N GLU A 150 -29.68 -12.79 -0.90
CA GLU A 150 -29.95 -12.79 0.53
C GLU A 150 -29.04 -13.79 1.26
N ALA A 151 -28.91 -15.01 0.75
CA ALA A 151 -28.03 -16.02 1.32
C ALA A 151 -26.56 -15.59 1.22
N ARG A 152 -26.12 -15.04 0.07
CA ARG A 152 -24.76 -14.50 -0.05
C ARG A 152 -24.47 -13.40 0.98
N ALA A 153 -25.40 -12.45 1.14
CA ALA A 153 -25.28 -11.38 2.11
C ALA A 153 -25.28 -11.90 3.56
N ALA A 154 -26.04 -12.96 3.86
CA ALA A 154 -26.08 -13.59 5.17
C ALA A 154 -24.81 -14.42 5.46
N LEU A 155 -24.31 -15.21 4.49
CA LEU A 155 -23.06 -15.98 4.59
C LEU A 155 -21.83 -15.07 4.75
N ALA A 156 -21.90 -13.84 4.25
CA ALA A 156 -20.84 -12.83 4.39
C ALA A 156 -20.74 -12.17 5.77
N ARG A 157 -21.67 -12.46 6.69
CA ARG A 157 -21.69 -11.86 8.03
C ARG A 157 -21.10 -12.80 9.09
N PRO A 158 -20.54 -12.25 10.20
CA PRO A 158 -19.97 -13.02 11.31
C PRO A 158 -21.00 -13.74 12.17
N GLU A 159 -21.78 -14.63 11.58
CA GLU A 159 -22.89 -15.31 12.25
C GLU A 159 -22.76 -16.83 12.22
N TYR A 160 -21.54 -17.34 12.05
CA TYR A 160 -21.27 -18.76 12.00
C TYR A 160 -20.15 -19.12 12.96
N GLN A 161 -20.47 -19.99 13.90
CA GLN A 161 -19.54 -20.54 14.86
C GLN A 161 -18.91 -21.82 14.28
N ILE A 162 -17.59 -21.86 14.21
CA ILE A 162 -16.80 -22.98 13.71
C ILE A 162 -16.06 -23.59 14.89
N SER A 163 -16.38 -24.85 15.21
CA SER A 163 -15.75 -25.58 16.32
C SER A 163 -14.37 -26.09 15.93
N VAL A 164 -13.38 -25.92 16.81
CA VAL A 164 -12.07 -26.54 16.65
C VAL A 164 -12.21 -28.04 16.99
N PRO A 165 -11.89 -28.97 16.08
CA PRO A 165 -11.95 -30.40 16.39
C PRO A 165 -11.05 -30.75 17.59
N PRO A 166 -11.47 -31.68 18.47
CA PRO A 166 -10.74 -32.02 19.70
C PRO A 166 -9.25 -32.32 19.49
N GLU A 167 -8.93 -33.01 18.39
CA GLU A 167 -7.57 -33.39 18.00
C GLU A 167 -6.66 -32.20 17.62
N PHE A 168 -7.23 -31.01 17.38
CA PHE A 168 -6.50 -29.80 16.97
C PHE A 168 -6.61 -28.65 17.98
N ILE A 169 -7.13 -28.90 19.19
CA ILE A 169 -7.20 -27.89 20.25
C ILE A 169 -5.78 -27.63 20.78
N LYS A 170 -5.19 -26.49 20.38
CA LYS A 170 -3.90 -26.01 20.90
C LYS A 170 -4.06 -25.21 22.21
N ASP A 171 -5.19 -24.53 22.36
CA ASP A 171 -5.53 -23.70 23.51
C ASP A 171 -6.90 -24.14 24.05
N PRO A 172 -6.98 -24.67 25.29
CA PRO A 172 -8.23 -25.13 25.89
C PRO A 172 -9.33 -24.06 25.99
N THR A 173 -8.95 -22.77 25.94
CA THR A 173 -9.86 -21.63 26.03
C THR A 173 -10.45 -21.22 24.68
N ARG A 174 -9.83 -21.61 23.56
CA ARG A 174 -10.25 -21.27 22.19
C ARG A 174 -10.78 -22.50 21.44
N ARG A 175 -11.97 -22.94 21.83
CA ARG A 175 -12.62 -24.13 21.26
C ARG A 175 -13.52 -23.83 20.06
N THR A 176 -13.87 -22.57 19.84
CA THR A 176 -14.75 -22.16 18.73
C THR A 176 -14.32 -20.79 18.22
N THR A 177 -14.54 -20.54 16.93
CA THR A 177 -14.30 -19.25 16.27
C THR A 177 -15.58 -18.81 15.58
N THR A 178 -16.02 -17.57 15.78
CA THR A 178 -17.17 -17.01 15.07
C THR A 178 -16.69 -16.14 13.90
N GLY A 179 -17.27 -16.34 12.72
CA GLY A 179 -16.87 -15.59 11.51
C GLY A 179 -17.87 -15.74 10.38
N SER A 180 -17.56 -15.13 9.24
CA SER A 180 -18.30 -15.32 7.99
C SER A 180 -17.86 -16.61 7.28
N LEU A 181 -18.77 -17.17 6.48
CA LEU A 181 -18.47 -18.33 5.63
C LEU A 181 -18.11 -17.90 4.22
N LEU A 182 -18.66 -16.81 3.70
CA LEU A 182 -18.44 -16.35 2.32
C LEU A 182 -17.77 -14.97 2.32
N ALA A 183 -16.83 -14.74 1.41
CA ALA A 183 -16.19 -13.45 1.23
C ALA A 183 -15.97 -13.14 -0.26
N ALA A 184 -15.91 -11.85 -0.55
CA ALA A 184 -15.49 -11.39 -1.86
C ALA A 184 -13.98 -11.65 -2.07
N ASP A 185 -13.61 -12.05 -3.28
CA ASP A 185 -12.24 -12.11 -3.72
C ASP A 185 -11.69 -10.70 -4.04
N ALA A 186 -10.43 -10.64 -4.49
CA ALA A 186 -9.78 -9.37 -4.83
C ALA A 186 -10.45 -8.60 -5.99
N THR A 187 -11.41 -9.20 -6.69
CA THR A 187 -12.20 -8.60 -7.78
C THR A 187 -13.62 -8.22 -7.36
N GLY A 188 -13.95 -8.38 -6.06
CA GLY A 188 -15.26 -8.07 -5.50
C GLY A 188 -16.32 -9.15 -5.74
N ARG A 189 -15.97 -10.28 -6.38
CA ARG A 189 -16.89 -11.40 -6.58
C ARG A 189 -16.86 -12.31 -5.38
N ALA A 190 -18.00 -12.86 -4.96
CA ALA A 190 -18.07 -13.87 -3.91
C ALA A 190 -17.31 -15.14 -4.34
N GLY A 191 -16.00 -15.18 -4.07
CA GLY A 191 -15.09 -16.20 -4.60
C GLY A 191 -14.31 -16.93 -3.52
N TRP A 192 -14.44 -16.53 -2.25
CA TRP A 192 -13.75 -17.15 -1.11
C TRP A 192 -14.74 -17.74 -0.13
N MET A 193 -14.43 -18.94 0.37
CA MET A 193 -15.24 -19.60 1.39
C MET A 193 -14.39 -20.12 2.54
N ARG A 194 -14.97 -20.12 3.75
CA ARG A 194 -14.48 -20.79 4.95
C ARG A 194 -15.60 -21.71 5.41
N PHE A 195 -15.48 -23.01 5.20
CA PHE A 195 -16.60 -23.91 5.46
C PHE A 195 -16.09 -25.29 5.85
N ARG A 196 -16.78 -25.94 6.79
CA ARG A 196 -16.65 -27.37 7.04
C ARG A 196 -17.96 -27.85 7.67
N GLN A 197 -18.67 -28.69 6.92
CA GLN A 197 -20.07 -29.01 7.18
C GLN A 197 -20.36 -29.56 8.59
N ASP A 198 -19.46 -30.36 9.15
CA ASP A 198 -19.64 -31.06 10.43
C ASP A 198 -19.31 -30.21 11.67
N ILE A 199 -18.70 -29.04 11.52
CA ILE A 199 -18.25 -28.21 12.65
C ILE A 199 -18.79 -26.78 12.64
N VAL A 200 -19.62 -26.42 11.64
CA VAL A 200 -20.21 -25.09 11.51
C VAL A 200 -21.64 -25.05 12.06
N ALA A 201 -21.94 -24.05 12.88
CA ALA A 201 -23.26 -23.79 13.43
C ALA A 201 -23.66 -22.32 13.21
N PRO A 202 -24.89 -22.05 12.73
CA PRO A 202 -25.40 -20.69 12.60
C PRO A 202 -25.78 -20.13 13.98
N VAL A 203 -25.59 -18.83 14.20
CA VAL A 203 -25.97 -18.15 15.47
C VAL A 203 -27.29 -17.38 15.38
N SER A 204 -27.86 -17.25 14.18
CA SER A 204 -29.09 -16.50 13.92
C SER A 204 -30.00 -17.26 12.96
N GLU A 205 -31.31 -16.96 12.95
CA GLU A 205 -32.29 -17.61 12.06
C GLU A 205 -31.96 -17.38 10.58
N ARG A 206 -31.56 -16.15 10.22
CA ARG A 206 -31.11 -15.82 8.86
C ARG A 206 -29.83 -16.56 8.46
N ALA A 207 -28.88 -16.73 9.38
CA ALA A 207 -27.68 -17.51 9.13
C ALA A 207 -28.03 -19.00 8.95
N SER A 208 -29.02 -19.49 9.71
CA SER A 208 -29.54 -20.85 9.53
C SER A 208 -30.14 -21.05 8.14
N GLY A 209 -31.01 -20.13 7.69
CA GLY A 209 -31.60 -20.21 6.35
C GLY A 209 -30.55 -20.19 5.24
N ALA A 210 -29.56 -19.28 5.34
CA ALA A 210 -28.49 -19.18 4.35
C ALA A 210 -27.53 -20.39 4.36
N LEU A 211 -27.30 -20.99 5.52
CA LEU A 211 -26.50 -22.21 5.65
C LEU A 211 -27.20 -23.42 5.02
N GLU A 212 -28.51 -23.55 5.20
CA GLU A 212 -29.28 -24.62 4.55
C GLU A 212 -29.31 -24.44 3.03
N GLU A 213 -29.51 -23.21 2.53
CA GLU A 213 -29.42 -22.93 1.09
C GLU A 213 -28.03 -23.28 0.52
N LEU A 214 -26.96 -22.99 1.25
CA LEU A 214 -25.60 -23.41 0.86
C LEU A 214 -25.46 -24.93 0.77
N LYS A 215 -26.01 -25.68 1.73
CA LYS A 215 -25.97 -27.14 1.73
C LYS A 215 -26.78 -27.73 0.57
N GLU A 216 -27.94 -27.17 0.28
CA GLU A 216 -28.76 -27.57 -0.87
C GLU A 216 -28.04 -27.30 -2.20
N ALA A 217 -27.43 -26.11 -2.36
CA ALA A 217 -26.64 -25.77 -3.52
C ALA A 217 -25.43 -26.70 -3.71
N LEU A 218 -24.76 -27.08 -2.61
CA LEU A 218 -23.67 -28.07 -2.63
C LEU A 218 -24.15 -29.45 -3.06
N HIS A 219 -25.30 -29.89 -2.56
CA HIS A 219 -25.88 -31.18 -2.93
C HIS A 219 -26.27 -31.21 -4.42
N GLY A 220 -26.91 -30.15 -4.93
CA GLY A 220 -27.25 -30.02 -6.35
C GLY A 220 -26.02 -29.93 -7.25
N ALA A 221 -25.00 -29.17 -6.87
CA ALA A 221 -23.77 -29.06 -7.66
C ALA A 221 -22.92 -30.35 -7.66
N ALA A 222 -23.08 -31.22 -6.66
CA ALA A 222 -22.45 -32.53 -6.62
C ALA A 222 -23.13 -33.56 -7.55
N THR A 223 -24.39 -33.34 -7.93
CA THR A 223 -25.15 -34.23 -8.84
C THR A 223 -25.15 -33.75 -10.30
N GLU A 224 -24.88 -32.46 -10.53
CA GLU A 224 -24.76 -31.83 -11.85
C GLU A 224 -23.45 -32.22 -12.58
N PRO A 225 -23.52 -32.81 -13.79
CA PRO A 225 -22.34 -33.07 -14.62
C PRO A 225 -21.57 -31.77 -14.91
N HIS A 226 -20.24 -31.78 -14.76
CA HIS A 226 -19.32 -30.64 -15.00
C HIS A 226 -19.30 -29.52 -13.96
N SER A 227 -20.14 -29.58 -12.92
CA SER A 227 -20.11 -28.61 -11.80
C SER A 227 -19.03 -28.95 -10.76
N THR A 228 -18.83 -30.25 -10.53
CA THR A 228 -17.82 -30.80 -9.63
C THR A 228 -16.74 -31.53 -10.41
N VAL A 229 -15.47 -31.32 -10.04
CA VAL A 229 -14.36 -32.11 -10.57
C VAL A 229 -14.10 -33.26 -9.61
N HIS A 230 -14.27 -34.49 -10.09
CA HIS A 230 -13.94 -35.70 -9.35
C HIS A 230 -12.57 -36.18 -9.80
N LEU A 231 -11.64 -36.35 -8.86
CA LEU A 231 -10.31 -36.85 -9.09
C LEU A 231 -10.20 -38.25 -8.50
N THR A 232 -10.46 -39.24 -9.37
CA THR A 232 -10.41 -40.67 -9.06
C THR A 232 -8.97 -41.17 -8.92
N ALA A 233 -8.80 -42.44 -8.52
CA ALA A 233 -7.49 -43.08 -8.44
C ALA A 233 -6.71 -43.06 -9.77
N ASP A 234 -7.41 -43.15 -10.91
CA ASP A 234 -6.79 -43.09 -12.24
C ASP A 234 -6.33 -41.66 -12.59
N GLU A 235 -7.01 -40.65 -12.07
CA GLU A 235 -6.67 -39.24 -12.29
C GLU A 235 -5.62 -38.71 -11.30
N LEU A 236 -5.55 -39.26 -10.10
CA LEU A 236 -4.54 -38.98 -9.08
C LEU A 236 -3.86 -40.28 -8.61
N PRO A 237 -3.12 -40.97 -9.48
CA PRO A 237 -2.37 -42.16 -9.09
C PRO A 237 -1.18 -41.80 -8.19
N ALA A 238 -0.49 -42.82 -7.69
CA ALA A 238 0.77 -42.64 -6.97
C ALA A 238 1.74 -41.79 -7.80
N ARG A 239 2.56 -40.96 -7.14
CA ARG A 239 3.45 -39.95 -7.75
C ARG A 239 2.71 -38.73 -8.35
N SER A 240 1.48 -38.49 -7.91
CA SER A 240 0.77 -37.24 -8.19
C SER A 240 0.82 -36.30 -6.99
N ILE A 241 0.93 -35.00 -7.23
CA ILE A 241 0.70 -33.95 -6.25
C ILE A 241 -0.46 -33.09 -6.74
N ILE A 242 -1.46 -32.84 -5.91
CA ILE A 242 -2.48 -31.84 -6.16
C ILE A 242 -2.24 -30.65 -5.24
N LEU A 243 -2.20 -29.44 -5.81
CA LEU A 243 -2.16 -28.18 -5.07
C LEU A 243 -3.48 -27.43 -5.29
N VAL A 244 -4.05 -26.94 -4.20
CA VAL A 244 -5.39 -26.35 -4.18
C VAL A 244 -5.35 -25.02 -3.43
N ASP A 245 -5.91 -23.95 -4.02
CA ASP A 245 -6.23 -22.71 -3.33
C ASP A 245 -7.45 -22.97 -2.44
N ASN A 246 -7.15 -23.11 -1.16
CA ASN A 246 -8.06 -23.53 -0.11
C ASN A 246 -9.23 -22.56 0.11
N ARG A 247 -9.15 -21.34 -0.43
CA ARG A 247 -10.23 -20.34 -0.33
C ARG A 247 -11.16 -20.39 -1.52
N ARG A 248 -10.62 -20.70 -2.71
CA ARG A 248 -11.35 -20.69 -3.99
C ARG A 248 -12.02 -22.03 -4.31
N TRP A 249 -11.62 -23.11 -3.62
CA TRP A 249 -12.10 -24.45 -3.87
C TRP A 249 -12.51 -25.14 -2.56
N LEU A 250 -13.76 -25.61 -2.50
CA LEU A 250 -14.16 -26.61 -1.50
C LEU A 250 -13.78 -27.98 -1.99
N HIS A 251 -13.52 -28.89 -1.06
CA HIS A 251 -13.21 -30.27 -1.38
C HIS A 251 -13.90 -31.27 -0.43
N SER A 252 -14.06 -32.49 -0.91
CA SER A 252 -14.61 -33.62 -0.16
C SER A 252 -13.87 -34.91 -0.55
N ARG A 253 -13.99 -35.94 0.30
CA ARG A 253 -13.41 -37.27 0.06
C ARG A 253 -14.52 -38.32 0.18
N SER A 254 -14.67 -39.17 -0.83
CA SER A 254 -15.56 -40.34 -0.71
C SER A 254 -15.01 -41.37 0.30
N HIS A 255 -15.82 -42.35 0.68
CA HIS A 255 -15.35 -43.50 1.48
C HIS A 255 -14.07 -44.11 0.91
N VAL A 256 -13.09 -44.33 1.79
CA VAL A 256 -11.87 -45.08 1.47
C VAL A 256 -12.20 -46.56 1.55
N ARG A 257 -11.71 -47.33 0.59
CA ARG A 257 -11.89 -48.79 0.52
C ARG A 257 -10.56 -49.52 0.70
N ASP A 258 -9.45 -48.82 0.54
CA ASP A 258 -8.09 -49.35 0.71
C ASP A 258 -7.47 -48.92 2.04
N PRO A 259 -7.26 -49.85 2.99
CA PRO A 259 -6.59 -49.53 4.26
C PRO A 259 -5.12 -49.10 4.08
N ASP A 260 -4.49 -49.42 2.94
CA ASP A 260 -3.14 -49.01 2.62
C ASP A 260 -3.07 -47.64 1.91
N ARG A 261 -4.21 -46.98 1.65
CA ARG A 261 -4.24 -45.65 1.04
C ARG A 261 -3.40 -44.67 1.85
N HIS A 262 -2.44 -44.02 1.21
CA HIS A 262 -1.51 -43.13 1.88
C HIS A 262 -1.23 -41.88 1.05
N LEU A 263 -1.64 -40.73 1.58
CA LEU A 263 -1.31 -39.42 1.02
C LEU A 263 -0.49 -38.63 2.05
N ARG A 264 0.27 -37.65 1.59
CA ARG A 264 0.97 -36.71 2.45
C ARG A 264 0.44 -35.29 2.23
N ARG A 265 -0.06 -34.67 3.30
CA ARG A 265 -0.65 -33.34 3.30
C ARG A 265 0.33 -32.32 3.84
N VAL A 266 0.31 -31.12 3.25
CA VAL A 266 1.00 -29.92 3.75
C VAL A 266 0.14 -28.70 3.50
N VAL A 267 0.15 -27.74 4.42
CA VAL A 267 -0.58 -26.46 4.29
C VAL A 267 0.38 -25.29 4.15
N LEU A 268 -0.02 -24.32 3.34
CA LEU A 268 0.76 -23.13 3.01
C LEU A 268 -0.02 -21.88 3.36
N PHE A 269 0.68 -20.97 4.03
CA PHE A 269 0.19 -19.63 4.26
C PHE A 269 0.82 -18.71 3.21
N LEU A 270 0.16 -17.61 2.87
CA LEU A 270 0.90 -16.47 2.33
C LEU A 270 1.51 -15.67 3.46
N ASN A 271 2.44 -14.79 3.11
CA ASN A 271 2.82 -13.74 4.02
C ASN A 271 1.60 -12.99 4.54
N ALA A 272 1.49 -12.80 5.87
CA ALA A 272 0.42 -12.02 6.53
C ALA A 272 0.41 -10.55 6.11
N LEU A 273 1.39 -10.15 5.31
CA LEU A 273 1.48 -8.85 4.65
C LEU A 273 0.69 -8.82 3.32
N TRP A 274 0.24 -9.97 2.81
CA TRP A 274 -0.56 -10.15 1.59
C TRP A 274 -1.92 -10.83 1.84
N VAL A 275 -2.21 -11.16 3.09
CA VAL A 275 -3.51 -11.67 3.54
C VAL A 275 -4.11 -10.57 4.38
N THR A 276 -5.16 -9.91 3.90
CA THR A 276 -6.12 -9.25 4.77
C THR A 276 -6.74 -10.35 5.63
N PRO A 277 -6.49 -10.43 6.95
CA PRO A 277 -7.34 -11.21 7.82
C PRO A 277 -8.74 -10.62 7.72
N LEU A 278 -9.77 -11.46 7.81
CA LEU A 278 -11.18 -11.03 7.81
C LEU A 278 -11.53 -10.07 8.97
N TYR A 279 -10.61 -9.85 9.93
CA TYR A 279 -10.74 -8.91 11.04
C TYR A 279 -9.38 -8.30 11.41
N ARG A 280 -8.95 -7.25 10.72
CA ARG A 280 -7.99 -6.30 11.31
C ARG A 280 -8.72 -5.02 11.63
N ASP A 281 -8.49 -4.48 12.82
CA ASP A 281 -8.67 -3.06 13.13
C ASP A 281 -7.29 -2.40 12.93
N PRO A 282 -6.95 -1.92 11.73
CA PRO A 282 -5.59 -1.43 11.46
C PRO A 282 -5.26 -0.21 12.32
N ALA A 283 -6.27 0.59 12.71
CA ALA A 283 -6.08 1.70 13.63
C ALA A 283 -5.69 1.20 15.03
N GLY A 284 -6.34 0.15 15.52
CA GLY A 284 -5.98 -0.53 16.78
C GLY A 284 -4.57 -1.12 16.74
N GLU A 285 -4.20 -1.77 15.63
CA GLU A 285 -2.86 -2.32 15.43
C GLU A 285 -1.78 -1.25 15.51
N VAL A 286 -1.91 -0.17 14.74
CA VAL A 286 -0.91 0.91 14.73
C VAL A 286 -0.87 1.62 16.08
N LEU A 287 -2.01 1.84 16.75
CA LEU A 287 -2.05 2.39 18.11
C LEU A 287 -1.32 1.51 19.13
N SER A 288 -1.52 0.19 19.06
CA SER A 288 -0.86 -0.75 19.98
C SER A 288 0.66 -0.66 19.88
N VAL A 289 1.19 -0.46 18.67
CA VAL A 289 2.63 -0.29 18.44
C VAL A 289 3.09 1.12 18.82
N ALA A 290 2.30 2.16 18.52
CA ALA A 290 2.62 3.54 18.91
C ALA A 290 2.84 3.69 20.43
N ARG A 291 2.04 2.98 21.24
CA ARG A 291 2.15 2.95 22.72
C ARG A 291 3.44 2.35 23.26
N ILE A 292 4.24 1.69 22.44
CA ILE A 292 5.54 1.11 22.82
C ILE A 292 6.69 1.65 21.95
N HIS A 293 6.45 2.74 21.20
CA HIS A 293 7.41 3.27 20.23
C HIS A 293 8.09 4.56 20.74
N PRO A 294 9.40 4.77 20.48
CA PRO A 294 10.14 5.94 20.98
C PRO A 294 9.64 7.29 20.45
N PHE A 295 8.90 7.33 19.34
CA PHE A 295 8.25 8.56 18.85
C PHE A 295 7.19 9.10 19.81
N TYR A 296 6.64 8.24 20.65
CA TYR A 296 5.53 8.57 21.53
C TYR A 296 5.86 8.41 23.01
N VAL A 297 6.84 7.55 23.32
CA VAL A 297 7.16 7.15 24.69
C VAL A 297 8.64 7.44 24.97
N CYS A 298 8.91 8.44 25.82
CA CYS A 298 10.25 9.01 26.01
C CYS A 298 11.28 8.06 26.63
N ASN A 299 10.84 7.05 27.39
CA ASN A 299 11.72 6.06 28.02
C ASN A 299 11.98 4.82 27.14
N VAL A 300 11.36 4.72 25.97
CA VAL A 300 11.67 3.64 25.01
C VAL A 300 12.93 3.98 24.23
N GLN A 301 13.90 3.07 24.23
CA GLN A 301 15.21 3.32 23.62
C GLN A 301 15.21 3.12 22.09
N TYR A 302 14.61 2.04 21.58
CA TYR A 302 14.60 1.70 20.14
C TYR A 302 13.19 1.33 19.69
N PRO A 303 12.87 1.42 18.39
CA PRO A 303 11.63 0.86 17.87
C PRO A 303 11.47 -0.63 18.22
N PRO A 304 10.24 -1.13 18.35
CA PRO A 304 10.00 -2.53 18.66
C PRO A 304 10.47 -3.42 17.49
N ASP A 305 11.03 -4.59 17.81
CA ASP A 305 11.37 -5.59 16.81
C ASP A 305 10.13 -6.36 16.33
N THR A 306 10.32 -7.22 15.32
CA THR A 306 9.24 -8.02 14.72
C THR A 306 8.47 -8.86 15.75
N ASN A 307 9.13 -9.41 16.76
CA ASN A 307 8.49 -10.26 17.77
C ASN A 307 7.69 -9.43 18.76
N THR A 308 8.22 -8.28 19.16
CA THR A 308 7.56 -7.32 20.04
C THR A 308 6.32 -6.73 19.37
N ILE A 309 6.41 -6.39 18.07
CA ILE A 309 5.25 -5.96 17.28
C ILE A 309 4.19 -7.06 17.28
N LYS A 310 4.56 -8.31 16.93
CA LYS A 310 3.59 -9.43 16.93
C LYS A 310 2.89 -9.60 18.28
N ALA A 311 3.64 -9.58 19.38
CA ALA A 311 3.07 -9.70 20.72
C ALA A 311 2.11 -8.53 21.05
N ALA A 312 2.43 -7.31 20.64
CA ALA A 312 1.53 -6.15 20.80
C ALA A 312 0.23 -6.31 20.00
N LEU A 313 0.33 -6.80 18.76
CA LEU A 313 -0.84 -7.09 17.92
C LEU A 313 -1.70 -8.21 18.49
N GLU A 314 -1.09 -9.31 18.94
CA GLU A 314 -1.79 -10.44 19.55
C GLU A 314 -2.55 -10.03 20.82
N LYS A 315 -1.93 -9.18 21.66
CA LYS A 315 -2.58 -8.61 22.83
C LYS A 315 -3.74 -7.69 22.43
N SER A 316 -3.54 -6.82 21.44
CA SER A 316 -4.59 -5.93 20.95
C SER A 316 -5.79 -6.71 20.38
N ALA A 317 -5.55 -7.86 19.76
CA ALA A 317 -6.60 -8.73 19.24
C ALA A 317 -7.40 -9.44 20.34
N GLN A 318 -6.80 -9.66 21.52
CA GLN A 318 -7.48 -10.26 22.69
C GLN A 318 -8.36 -9.28 23.46
N GLU A 319 -8.08 -7.97 23.35
CA GLU A 319 -8.84 -6.89 23.99
C GLU A 319 -9.45 -5.95 22.92
N PRO A 320 -10.41 -6.42 22.09
CA PRO A 320 -10.96 -5.63 20.99
C PRO A 320 -11.78 -4.46 21.54
N THR A 321 -11.11 -3.34 21.74
CA THR A 321 -11.71 -2.04 22.01
C THR A 321 -11.66 -1.23 20.72
N LYS A 322 -12.74 -0.51 20.41
CA LYS A 322 -12.77 0.36 19.23
C LYS A 322 -11.60 1.33 19.32
N ALA A 323 -10.69 1.29 18.34
CA ALA A 323 -9.55 2.19 18.29
C ALA A 323 -9.99 3.64 18.40
N ASP A 324 -9.52 4.33 19.45
CA ASP A 324 -9.68 5.76 19.61
C ASP A 324 -8.31 6.43 19.48
N LEU A 325 -8.06 7.02 18.31
CA LEU A 325 -6.83 7.72 18.00
C LEU A 325 -6.55 8.82 19.03
N ARG A 326 -7.57 9.45 19.61
CA ARG A 326 -7.42 10.55 20.58
C ARG A 326 -6.71 10.14 21.87
N THR A 327 -6.65 8.84 22.15
CA THR A 327 -5.83 8.30 23.26
C THR A 327 -4.33 8.49 23.03
N GLN A 328 -3.91 8.73 21.79
CA GLN A 328 -2.54 9.02 21.41
C GLN A 328 -2.34 10.53 21.25
N SER A 329 -1.21 11.03 21.77
CA SER A 329 -0.81 12.42 21.57
C SER A 329 -0.47 12.73 20.12
N LEU A 330 -0.70 13.99 19.72
CA LEU A 330 -0.27 14.51 18.41
C LEU A 330 1.24 14.36 18.24
N LEU A 331 1.65 13.84 17.08
CA LEU A 331 3.06 13.74 16.70
C LEU A 331 3.47 15.00 15.95
N ARG A 332 4.45 15.73 16.49
CA ARG A 332 4.98 16.97 15.90
C ARG A 332 6.29 16.70 15.17
N LYS A 333 6.49 17.41 14.06
CA LYS A 333 7.71 17.38 13.25
C LYS A 333 8.97 17.57 14.11
N ARG A 334 9.02 18.60 14.97
CA ARG A 334 10.17 18.85 15.87
C ARG A 334 10.50 17.68 16.81
N ASP A 335 9.48 17.07 17.41
CA ASP A 335 9.67 16.00 18.41
C ASP A 335 10.11 14.69 17.72
N LEU A 336 9.55 14.45 16.53
CA LEU A 336 9.98 13.39 15.63
C LEU A 336 11.47 13.55 15.26
N TYR A 337 11.91 14.76 14.89
CA TYR A 337 13.29 15.04 14.46
C TYR A 337 14.29 14.75 15.57
N LYS A 338 14.00 15.22 16.80
CA LYS A 338 14.85 14.99 17.96
C LYS A 338 15.03 13.50 18.24
N THR A 339 13.96 12.72 18.12
CA THR A 339 14.01 11.27 18.33
C THR A 339 14.76 10.57 17.22
N ILE A 340 14.52 10.93 15.96
CA ILE A 340 15.19 10.34 14.81
C ILE A 340 16.69 10.64 14.82
N GLU A 341 17.11 11.87 15.12
CA GLU A 341 18.53 12.23 15.20
C GLU A 341 19.28 11.32 16.19
N ARG A 342 18.70 11.09 17.37
CA ARG A 342 19.23 10.13 18.35
C ARG A 342 19.34 8.72 17.76
N LEU A 343 18.29 8.24 17.09
CA LEU A 343 18.26 6.90 16.50
C LEU A 343 19.22 6.72 15.32
N ILE A 344 19.55 7.79 14.58
CA ILE A 344 20.51 7.72 13.48
C ILE A 344 21.95 7.73 14.00
N ILE A 345 22.24 8.50 15.04
CA ILE A 345 23.61 8.58 15.59
C ILE A 345 23.95 7.29 16.35
N ASP A 346 22.97 6.67 17.01
CA ASP A 346 23.17 5.44 17.77
C ASP A 346 23.37 4.23 16.84
N THR A 347 24.57 3.65 16.82
CA THR A 347 24.94 2.48 16.01
C THR A 347 24.77 1.16 16.77
N ASN A 348 24.11 1.12 17.92
CA ASN A 348 23.90 -0.12 18.66
C ASN A 348 23.17 -1.17 17.80
N PRO A 349 23.63 -2.44 17.75
CA PRO A 349 22.97 -3.49 16.97
C PRO A 349 21.52 -3.81 17.39
N ARG A 350 21.08 -3.34 18.56
CA ARG A 350 19.68 -3.46 19.00
C ARG A 350 18.78 -2.36 18.42
N ASN A 351 19.35 -1.37 17.74
CA ASN A 351 18.63 -0.26 17.16
C ASN A 351 17.93 -0.66 15.86
N THR A 352 16.74 -1.23 16.00
CA THR A 352 15.87 -1.69 14.91
C THR A 352 15.49 -0.59 13.91
N TYR A 353 15.61 0.70 14.27
CA TYR A 353 15.39 1.82 13.34
C TYR A 353 16.30 1.72 12.11
N ARG A 354 17.50 1.16 12.29
CA ARG A 354 18.54 1.02 11.26
C ARG A 354 18.48 -0.30 10.50
N HIS A 355 17.64 -1.23 10.92
CA HIS A 355 17.56 -2.57 10.31
C HIS A 355 16.68 -2.52 9.06
N ALA A 356 17.12 -3.13 7.97
CA ALA A 356 16.33 -3.32 6.74
C ALA A 356 15.43 -2.11 6.44
N ALA A 357 16.07 -0.93 6.32
CA ALA A 357 15.38 0.35 6.25
C ALA A 357 15.55 0.98 4.87
N TYR A 358 14.45 1.46 4.32
CA TYR A 358 14.43 2.40 3.22
C TYR A 358 14.46 3.82 3.80
N ALA A 359 15.49 4.60 3.45
CA ALA A 359 15.67 5.96 3.93
C ALA A 359 15.25 6.99 2.88
N SER A 360 14.55 8.05 3.32
CA SER A 360 14.18 9.18 2.49
C SER A 360 14.38 10.48 3.25
N VAL A 361 14.66 11.57 2.54
CA VAL A 361 14.56 12.92 3.10
C VAL A 361 13.25 13.63 2.72
N THR A 362 12.80 14.57 3.56
CA THR A 362 11.70 15.50 3.21
C THR A 362 12.14 16.49 2.14
N GLY A 363 11.27 16.78 1.17
CA GLY A 363 11.41 17.97 0.32
C GLY A 363 11.00 19.20 1.13
N GLY A 364 11.65 20.32 0.92
CA GLY A 364 11.34 21.58 1.59
C GLY A 364 12.08 21.81 2.91
N GLY A 365 13.41 21.70 2.95
CA GLY A 365 14.11 21.98 4.20
C GLY A 365 15.62 21.79 4.20
N PHE A 366 16.35 22.72 3.58
CA PHE A 366 17.79 22.90 3.82
C PHE A 366 18.07 23.73 5.09
N GLY A 367 17.31 23.46 6.15
CA GLY A 367 17.80 23.68 7.51
C GLY A 367 19.05 22.82 7.75
N SER A 368 19.78 23.05 8.85
CA SER A 368 21.11 22.47 9.08
C SER A 368 21.25 20.95 8.94
N ARG A 369 20.15 20.16 8.89
CA ARG A 369 20.09 18.75 8.50
C ARG A 369 18.71 18.38 7.87
N PRO A 370 18.65 17.80 6.65
CA PRO A 370 17.39 17.32 6.07
C PRO A 370 16.81 16.15 6.87
N LEU A 371 15.46 16.05 6.96
CA LEU A 371 14.82 14.98 7.75
C LEU A 371 14.98 13.64 7.09
N PHE A 372 15.90 12.85 7.59
CA PHE A 372 15.95 11.43 7.33
C PHE A 372 14.74 10.74 7.99
N PHE A 373 13.94 10.00 7.22
CA PHE A 373 12.92 9.11 7.77
C PHE A 373 13.15 7.68 7.27
N ALA A 374 13.36 6.76 8.21
CA ALA A 374 13.53 5.33 7.92
C ALA A 374 12.18 4.61 7.91
N THR A 375 11.91 3.86 6.84
CA THR A 375 10.74 2.97 6.72
C THR A 375 11.22 1.54 6.62
N ASP A 376 10.48 0.56 7.16
CA ASP A 376 10.78 -0.86 6.90
C ASP A 376 10.69 -1.16 5.40
N VAL A 377 11.68 -1.86 4.85
CA VAL A 377 11.75 -2.13 3.40
C VAL A 377 10.54 -2.93 2.90
N HIS A 378 10.04 -3.88 3.68
CA HIS A 378 8.91 -4.73 3.29
C HIS A 378 7.58 -4.01 3.47
N GLU A 379 7.44 -3.21 4.52
CA GLU A 379 6.28 -2.30 4.67
C GLU A 379 6.24 -1.28 3.53
N ASN A 380 7.38 -0.69 3.16
CA ASN A 380 7.48 0.27 2.07
C ASN A 380 7.07 -0.34 0.72
N ARG A 381 7.62 -1.50 0.35
CA ARG A 381 7.26 -2.20 -0.90
C ARG A 381 5.78 -2.56 -0.94
N ARG A 382 5.23 -3.08 0.15
CA ARG A 382 3.80 -3.37 0.25
C ARG A 382 2.95 -2.12 0.11
N HIS A 383 3.33 -1.03 0.79
CA HIS A 383 2.57 0.22 0.73
C HIS A 383 2.51 0.75 -0.70
N ARG A 384 3.65 0.80 -1.41
CA ARG A 384 3.74 1.22 -2.81
C ARG A 384 2.94 0.31 -3.74
N GLY A 385 3.00 -1.01 -3.55
CA GLY A 385 2.21 -1.96 -4.32
C GLY A 385 0.69 -1.84 -4.09
N ASN A 386 0.27 -1.58 -2.85
CA ASN A 386 -1.13 -1.31 -2.52
C ASN A 386 -1.60 0.01 -3.14
N PHE A 387 -0.76 1.06 -3.05
CA PHE A 387 -1.07 2.36 -3.62
C PHE A 387 -1.11 2.34 -5.16
N GLY A 388 -0.25 1.56 -5.82
CA GLY A 388 -0.32 1.36 -7.28
C GLY A 388 -1.65 0.71 -7.72
N ARG A 389 -2.16 -0.28 -6.97
CA ARG A 389 -3.50 -0.81 -7.22
C ARG A 389 -4.58 0.24 -7.00
N PHE A 390 -4.48 1.03 -5.94
CA PHE A 390 -5.39 2.15 -5.70
C PHE A 390 -5.38 3.17 -6.86
N VAL A 391 -4.21 3.55 -7.37
CA VAL A 391 -4.06 4.45 -8.55
C VAL A 391 -4.79 3.91 -9.77
N ARG A 392 -4.66 2.61 -10.05
CA ARG A 392 -5.39 1.92 -11.14
C ARG A 392 -6.90 1.91 -10.89
N ASP A 393 -7.31 1.54 -9.68
CA ASP A 393 -8.73 1.41 -9.32
C ASP A 393 -9.44 2.77 -9.31
N MET A 394 -8.71 3.87 -9.10
CA MET A 394 -9.18 5.25 -9.27
C MET A 394 -9.14 5.74 -10.73
N GLY A 395 -8.81 4.88 -11.70
CA GLY A 395 -8.87 5.18 -13.13
C GLY A 395 -7.80 6.16 -13.63
N ILE A 396 -6.69 6.32 -12.89
CA ILE A 396 -5.59 7.20 -13.31
C ILE A 396 -4.67 6.49 -14.30
N ILE A 397 -4.45 5.19 -14.14
CA ILE A 397 -3.63 4.37 -15.03
C ILE A 397 -4.48 3.23 -15.59
N LYS A 398 -4.32 2.98 -16.88
CA LYS A 398 -4.98 1.93 -17.66
C LYS A 398 -3.96 0.98 -18.25
N ASP A 399 -4.43 -0.20 -18.63
CA ASP A 399 -3.61 -1.17 -19.35
C ASP A 399 -3.16 -0.60 -20.69
N GLY A 400 -1.86 -0.66 -20.97
CA GLY A 400 -1.25 -0.11 -22.18
C GLY A 400 -0.75 1.34 -22.07
N ASP A 401 -0.93 2.03 -20.94
CA ASP A 401 -0.38 3.38 -20.75
C ASP A 401 1.15 3.37 -20.71
N TRP A 402 1.75 4.34 -21.41
CA TRP A 402 3.18 4.65 -21.38
C TRP A 402 3.38 5.97 -20.64
N VAL A 403 4.13 5.92 -19.54
CA VAL A 403 4.36 7.08 -18.67
C VAL A 403 5.83 7.46 -18.68
N LEU A 404 6.14 8.71 -19.03
CA LEU A 404 7.47 9.26 -18.88
C LEU A 404 7.51 10.16 -17.65
N THR A 405 8.41 9.85 -16.70
CA THR A 405 8.52 10.58 -15.43
C THR A 405 9.84 11.32 -15.29
N MET A 406 9.76 12.60 -14.95
CA MET A 406 10.88 13.54 -14.82
C MET A 406 11.27 13.85 -13.38
N HIS A 407 10.63 13.20 -12.41
CA HIS A 407 10.82 13.48 -10.99
C HIS A 407 12.30 13.43 -10.55
N THR A 408 12.61 14.19 -9.51
CA THR A 408 13.95 14.25 -8.91
C THR A 408 14.36 12.92 -8.29
N ALA A 409 15.64 12.60 -8.44
CA ALA A 409 16.30 11.42 -7.90
C ALA A 409 17.68 11.79 -7.34
N GLY A 410 18.15 11.06 -6.34
CA GLY A 410 19.42 11.33 -5.68
C GLY A 410 19.24 12.11 -4.39
N GLU A 411 20.36 12.42 -3.70
CA GLU A 411 20.37 13.17 -2.44
C GLU A 411 19.44 12.61 -1.33
N LEU A 412 19.18 11.30 -1.37
CA LEU A 412 18.20 10.60 -0.51
C LEU A 412 16.74 11.05 -0.73
N TYR A 413 16.47 11.86 -1.76
CA TYR A 413 15.13 12.21 -2.19
C TYR A 413 14.58 11.15 -3.14
N ARG A 414 13.30 10.80 -2.94
CA ARG A 414 12.73 9.55 -3.45
C ARG A 414 11.66 9.68 -4.52
N SER A 415 11.44 10.88 -5.04
CA SER A 415 10.24 11.13 -5.84
C SER A 415 10.20 10.28 -7.12
N LEU A 416 11.35 10.13 -7.80
CA LEU A 416 11.45 9.29 -9.00
C LEU A 416 11.20 7.81 -8.72
N ASP A 417 11.92 7.20 -7.75
CA ASP A 417 11.78 5.76 -7.49
C ASP A 417 10.42 5.40 -6.90
N LEU A 418 9.84 6.30 -6.09
CA LEU A 418 8.49 6.15 -5.57
C LEU A 418 7.48 6.14 -6.71
N THR A 419 7.55 7.12 -7.60
CA THR A 419 6.59 7.29 -8.70
C THR A 419 6.69 6.15 -9.71
N LEU A 420 7.90 5.74 -10.09
CA LEU A 420 8.12 4.59 -10.97
C LEU A 420 7.45 3.33 -10.43
N GLU A 421 7.74 2.98 -9.18
CA GLU A 421 7.20 1.75 -8.58
C GLU A 421 5.67 1.80 -8.42
N ILE A 422 5.09 2.96 -8.09
CA ILE A 422 3.63 3.11 -8.02
C ILE A 422 3.00 2.86 -9.38
N LEU A 423 3.55 3.46 -10.43
CA LEU A 423 3.03 3.37 -11.79
C LEU A 423 3.20 1.96 -12.37
N GLU A 424 4.32 1.30 -12.11
CA GLU A 424 4.54 -0.12 -12.44
C GLU A 424 3.49 -1.02 -11.77
N ASN A 425 3.25 -0.83 -10.46
CA ASN A 425 2.24 -1.59 -9.73
C ASN A 425 0.80 -1.24 -10.15
N ALA A 426 0.58 -0.08 -10.78
CA ALA A 426 -0.68 0.31 -11.38
C ALA A 426 -0.91 -0.33 -12.76
N GLY A 427 0.16 -0.80 -13.42
CA GLY A 427 0.11 -1.50 -14.72
C GLY A 427 0.66 -0.71 -15.90
N ALA A 428 1.29 0.45 -15.69
CA ALA A 428 1.89 1.25 -16.76
C ALA A 428 3.25 0.71 -17.23
N SER A 429 3.58 0.97 -18.50
CA SER A 429 4.96 0.94 -18.99
C SER A 429 5.63 2.28 -18.64
N VAL A 430 6.73 2.24 -17.88
CA VAL A 430 7.34 3.47 -17.33
C VAL A 430 8.71 3.79 -17.93
N LEU A 431 8.95 5.06 -18.23
CA LEU A 431 10.21 5.61 -18.71
C LEU A 431 10.79 6.54 -17.64
N ALA A 432 11.91 6.14 -17.05
CA ALA A 432 12.61 6.87 -16.00
C ALA A 432 13.54 7.96 -16.59
N ALA A 433 12.96 9.06 -17.07
CA ALA A 433 13.75 10.16 -17.62
C ALA A 433 14.55 10.90 -16.53
N GLY A 434 13.90 11.18 -15.40
CA GLY A 434 14.50 11.89 -14.27
C GLY A 434 14.83 13.37 -14.54
N HIS A 435 15.08 14.11 -13.46
CA HIS A 435 15.22 15.58 -13.50
C HIS A 435 16.43 16.13 -14.26
N LEU A 436 17.46 15.33 -14.53
CA LEU A 436 18.67 15.77 -15.24
C LEU A 436 18.56 15.71 -16.77
N MET A 437 17.50 15.09 -17.29
CA MET A 437 17.31 14.96 -18.73
C MET A 437 16.87 16.29 -19.34
N SER A 438 17.46 16.66 -20.48
CA SER A 438 17.17 17.94 -21.13
C SER A 438 15.73 17.98 -21.69
N PRO A 439 15.06 19.14 -21.70
CA PRO A 439 13.71 19.25 -22.28
C PRO A 439 13.62 18.75 -23.74
N ALA A 440 14.69 18.92 -24.53
CA ALA A 440 14.74 18.44 -25.90
C ALA A 440 14.76 16.90 -25.98
N ASP A 441 15.51 16.24 -25.08
CA ASP A 441 15.53 14.77 -25.01
C ASP A 441 14.20 14.22 -24.48
N ILE A 442 13.56 14.92 -23.53
CA ILE A 442 12.22 14.58 -23.04
C ILE A 442 11.23 14.56 -24.21
N VAL A 443 11.18 15.63 -25.02
CA VAL A 443 10.29 15.71 -26.19
C VAL A 443 10.61 14.61 -27.20
N ARG A 444 11.89 14.32 -27.44
CA ARG A 444 12.28 13.21 -28.32
C ARG A 444 11.71 11.88 -27.81
N LEU A 445 11.83 11.58 -26.52
CA LEU A 445 11.27 10.36 -25.94
C LEU A 445 9.75 10.30 -26.03
N LEU A 446 9.06 11.42 -25.81
CA LEU A 446 7.60 11.50 -25.94
C LEU A 446 7.14 11.09 -27.35
N VAL A 447 7.85 11.55 -28.38
CA VAL A 447 7.56 11.22 -29.79
C VAL A 447 8.01 9.80 -30.15
N ASP A 448 9.26 9.44 -29.88
CA ASP A 448 9.85 8.17 -30.34
C ASP A 448 9.14 6.95 -29.74
N TYR A 449 8.69 7.06 -28.49
CA TYR A 449 7.99 5.98 -27.78
C TYR A 449 6.47 6.13 -27.74
N ASN A 450 5.91 7.16 -28.39
CA ASN A 450 4.47 7.47 -28.36
C ASN A 450 3.91 7.51 -26.93
N VAL A 451 4.63 8.16 -26.02
CA VAL A 451 4.24 8.28 -24.60
C VAL A 451 2.96 9.09 -24.52
N ASN A 452 1.95 8.56 -23.84
CA ASN A 452 0.67 9.25 -23.65
C ASN A 452 0.55 9.98 -22.31
N ILE A 453 1.41 9.67 -21.33
CA ILE A 453 1.38 10.31 -20.01
C ILE A 453 2.72 10.97 -19.67
N LEU A 454 2.72 12.28 -19.43
CA LEU A 454 3.88 13.00 -18.90
C LEU A 454 3.71 13.23 -17.40
N CYS A 455 4.74 12.91 -16.63
CA CYS A 455 4.72 12.92 -15.17
C CYS A 455 5.93 13.67 -14.58
N GLY A 456 5.72 14.51 -13.58
CA GLY A 456 6.77 15.33 -12.96
C GLY A 456 6.21 16.20 -11.83
N ASP A 457 7.03 16.91 -11.08
CA ASP A 457 6.50 17.95 -10.19
C ASP A 457 5.91 19.12 -10.99
N SER A 458 5.09 19.95 -10.35
CA SER A 458 4.40 21.06 -11.02
C SER A 458 5.33 22.04 -11.73
N SER A 459 6.51 22.30 -11.19
CA SER A 459 7.51 23.19 -11.81
C SER A 459 8.13 22.55 -13.05
N GLN A 460 8.46 21.26 -13.01
CA GLN A 460 8.93 20.48 -14.17
C GLN A 460 7.88 20.40 -15.29
N ILE A 461 6.61 20.20 -14.93
CA ILE A 461 5.50 20.21 -15.89
C ILE A 461 5.40 21.57 -16.57
N ALA A 462 5.42 22.67 -15.80
CA ALA A 462 5.35 24.02 -16.35
C ALA A 462 6.52 24.33 -17.31
N GLN A 463 7.74 23.96 -16.94
CA GLN A 463 8.92 24.11 -17.79
C GLN A 463 8.82 23.29 -19.09
N SER A 464 8.32 22.06 -18.99
CA SER A 464 8.11 21.20 -20.16
C SER A 464 7.07 21.79 -21.11
N MET A 465 5.98 22.34 -20.58
CA MET A 465 4.96 23.01 -21.41
C MET A 465 5.52 24.26 -22.09
N TYR A 466 6.29 25.07 -21.37
CA TYR A 466 6.96 26.23 -21.96
C TYR A 466 7.88 25.81 -23.11
N HIS A 467 8.72 24.78 -22.91
CA HIS A 467 9.59 24.26 -23.96
C HIS A 467 8.81 23.74 -25.18
N ILE A 468 7.76 22.93 -24.96
CA ILE A 468 6.93 22.40 -26.04
C ILE A 468 6.22 23.51 -26.80
N SER A 469 5.75 24.56 -26.11
CA SER A 469 5.06 25.69 -26.73
C SER A 469 5.92 26.44 -27.75
N ALA A 470 7.24 26.44 -27.57
CA ALA A 470 8.22 27.10 -28.43
C ALA A 470 8.66 26.23 -29.64
N LEU A 471 8.22 24.97 -29.73
CA LEU A 471 8.59 24.07 -30.82
C LEU A 471 7.76 24.32 -32.10
N PRO A 472 8.32 23.98 -33.28
CA PRO A 472 7.57 23.98 -34.53
C PRO A 472 6.32 23.09 -34.47
N GLN A 473 5.26 23.49 -35.16
CA GLN A 473 3.98 22.77 -35.18
C GLN A 473 4.14 21.31 -35.58
N GLU A 474 5.03 21.01 -36.53
CA GLU A 474 5.25 19.66 -37.05
C GLU A 474 5.80 18.68 -36.01
N ILE A 475 6.45 19.19 -34.96
CA ILE A 475 6.90 18.37 -33.81
C ILE A 475 5.77 18.24 -32.80
N ARG A 476 5.05 19.32 -32.52
CA ARG A 476 3.91 19.32 -31.59
C ARG A 476 2.82 18.35 -32.03
N ASP A 477 2.55 18.27 -33.34
CA ASP A 477 1.55 17.37 -33.93
C ASP A 477 1.89 15.88 -33.79
N LYS A 478 3.14 15.54 -33.41
CA LYS A 478 3.58 14.16 -33.16
C LYS A 478 3.44 13.73 -31.70
N LEU A 479 3.10 14.64 -30.79
CA LEU A 479 2.93 14.33 -29.38
C LEU A 479 1.57 13.65 -29.16
N ASN A 480 1.58 12.52 -28.45
CA ASN A 480 0.37 11.75 -28.11
C ASN A 480 -0.03 11.91 -26.63
N VAL A 481 0.43 12.97 -25.96
CA VAL A 481 0.20 13.16 -24.52
C VAL A 481 -1.26 13.55 -24.28
N ASP A 482 -2.03 12.65 -23.67
CA ASP A 482 -3.44 12.85 -23.32
C ASP A 482 -3.66 13.05 -21.81
N GLN A 483 -2.62 12.80 -21.00
CA GLN A 483 -2.67 12.93 -19.55
C GLN A 483 -1.38 13.50 -18.95
N ILE A 484 -1.55 14.34 -17.92
CA ILE A 484 -0.50 14.85 -17.04
C ILE A 484 -0.71 14.28 -15.64
N ILE A 485 0.35 13.83 -14.98
CA ILE A 485 0.35 13.48 -13.56
C ILE A 485 1.38 14.34 -12.83
N TYR A 486 0.94 15.19 -11.90
CA TYR A 486 1.85 16.07 -11.15
C TYR A 486 1.91 15.79 -9.64
N THR A 487 3.00 16.21 -8.99
CA THR A 487 3.18 16.11 -7.53
C THR A 487 3.69 17.41 -6.90
N SER A 488 3.94 17.36 -5.59
CA SER A 488 4.60 18.38 -4.77
C SER A 488 3.72 19.60 -4.44
N GLU A 489 3.42 20.44 -5.42
CA GLU A 489 2.65 21.68 -5.23
C GLU A 489 1.42 21.71 -6.14
N THR A 490 0.38 22.47 -5.76
CA THR A 490 -0.81 22.60 -6.60
C THR A 490 -0.50 23.40 -7.87
N LEU A 491 -1.03 22.97 -9.02
CA LEU A 491 -0.92 23.74 -10.25
C LEU A 491 -1.82 24.96 -10.19
N THR A 492 -1.25 26.13 -10.44
CA THR A 492 -2.01 27.39 -10.52
C THR A 492 -2.98 27.38 -11.71
N PRO A 493 -4.05 28.20 -11.68
CA PRO A 493 -4.95 28.35 -12.83
C PRO A 493 -4.22 28.73 -14.12
N ALA A 494 -3.18 29.55 -14.04
CA ALA A 494 -2.36 29.95 -15.18
C ALA A 494 -1.55 28.78 -15.76
N GLN A 495 -0.94 27.94 -14.92
CA GLN A 495 -0.22 26.75 -15.37
C GLN A 495 -1.17 25.74 -16.03
N ARG A 496 -2.36 25.50 -15.45
CA ARG A 496 -3.38 24.62 -16.05
C ARG A 496 -3.88 25.13 -17.40
N ALA A 497 -4.10 26.43 -17.52
CA ALA A 497 -4.48 27.06 -18.79
C ALA A 497 -3.38 26.89 -19.84
N HIS A 498 -2.11 27.08 -19.46
CA HIS A 498 -0.98 26.89 -20.37
C HIS A 498 -0.81 25.44 -20.81
N ILE A 499 -0.97 24.46 -19.92
CA ILE A 499 -1.00 23.03 -20.29
C ILE A 499 -2.08 22.77 -21.36
N SER A 500 -3.28 23.31 -21.14
CA SER A 500 -4.42 23.12 -22.04
C SER A 500 -4.23 23.81 -23.39
N GLU A 501 -3.53 24.96 -23.42
CA GLU A 501 -3.18 25.67 -24.65
C GLU A 501 -2.15 24.88 -25.48
N VAL A 502 -1.18 24.25 -24.82
CA VAL A 502 -0.06 23.57 -25.49
C VAL A 502 -0.42 22.17 -25.96
N LEU A 503 -1.14 21.38 -25.16
CA LEU A 503 -1.46 19.99 -25.44
C LEU A 503 -2.92 19.76 -25.86
N GLY A 504 -3.77 20.79 -25.78
CA GLY A 504 -5.22 20.64 -25.95
C GLY A 504 -5.89 20.05 -24.70
N PRO A 505 -7.08 19.42 -24.85
CA PRO A 505 -7.83 18.89 -23.73
C PRO A 505 -7.17 17.62 -23.17
N VAL A 506 -6.30 17.79 -22.19
CA VAL A 506 -5.64 16.69 -21.47
C VAL A 506 -6.21 16.50 -20.07
N LYS A 507 -6.20 15.25 -19.59
CA LYS A 507 -6.55 14.96 -18.20
C LYS A 507 -5.39 15.35 -17.28
N ILE A 508 -5.66 16.08 -16.20
CA ILE A 508 -4.62 16.48 -15.24
C ILE A 508 -4.92 15.83 -13.89
N CYS A 509 -4.11 14.83 -13.53
CA CYS A 509 -4.18 14.08 -12.28
C CYS A 509 -3.03 14.47 -11.34
N SER A 510 -3.12 14.09 -10.07
CA SER A 510 -2.05 14.34 -9.10
C SER A 510 -1.90 13.22 -8.08
N PHE A 511 -0.67 13.03 -7.58
CA PHE A 511 -0.40 12.18 -6.42
C PHE A 511 0.02 13.02 -5.21
N MET A 512 -0.45 12.61 -4.04
CA MET A 512 -0.09 13.22 -2.76
C MET A 512 0.62 12.22 -1.85
N GLY A 513 1.73 12.67 -1.27
CA GLY A 513 2.58 11.86 -0.41
C GLY A 513 3.59 12.72 0.35
N SER A 514 4.23 12.12 1.35
CA SER A 514 5.34 12.75 2.12
C SER A 514 6.45 11.74 2.37
N ALA A 515 7.63 12.19 2.81
CA ALA A 515 8.75 11.28 3.16
C ALA A 515 8.36 10.35 4.32
N GLU A 516 7.62 10.88 5.28
CA GLU A 516 7.23 10.22 6.49
C GLU A 516 6.07 9.25 6.27
N ALA A 517 5.01 9.63 5.56
CA ALA A 517 3.83 8.79 5.36
C ALA A 517 3.94 7.85 4.15
N GLY A 518 4.67 8.24 3.10
CA GLY A 518 4.59 7.57 1.80
C GLY A 518 3.49 8.19 0.93
N PRO A 519 3.09 7.51 -0.15
CA PRO A 519 1.97 7.95 -0.97
C PRO A 519 0.64 7.63 -0.25
N TYR A 520 -0.37 8.50 -0.33
CA TYR A 520 -1.61 8.25 0.42
C TYR A 520 -2.89 8.81 -0.20
N ALA A 521 -2.83 9.68 -1.20
CA ALA A 521 -4.02 10.16 -1.89
C ALA A 521 -3.75 10.52 -3.35
N VAL A 522 -4.80 10.56 -4.15
CA VAL A 522 -4.74 10.89 -5.58
C VAL A 522 -5.80 11.90 -5.96
N SER A 523 -5.54 12.74 -6.96
CA SER A 523 -6.54 13.61 -7.58
C SER A 523 -6.80 13.11 -9.00
N ASN A 524 -8.08 12.90 -9.33
CA ASN A 524 -8.55 12.56 -10.67
C ASN A 524 -9.82 13.39 -10.96
N PRO A 525 -9.81 14.29 -11.95
CA PRO A 525 -10.94 15.15 -12.24
C PRO A 525 -12.21 14.40 -12.65
N ASP A 526 -12.11 13.15 -13.12
CA ASP A 526 -13.29 12.31 -13.38
C ASP A 526 -14.03 11.94 -12.09
N LEU A 527 -13.31 11.87 -10.95
CA LEU A 527 -13.85 11.49 -9.65
C LEU A 527 -14.24 12.70 -8.79
N THR A 528 -13.46 13.78 -8.88
CA THR A 528 -13.62 14.97 -8.02
C THR A 528 -14.24 16.16 -8.73
N GLY A 529 -14.39 16.10 -10.06
CA GLY A 529 -14.76 17.25 -10.89
C GLY A 529 -13.58 18.20 -11.14
N SER A 530 -13.83 19.26 -11.91
CA SER A 530 -12.81 20.29 -12.18
C SER A 530 -12.78 21.34 -11.07
N ASN A 531 -11.63 21.47 -10.40
CA ASN A 531 -11.40 22.45 -9.33
C ASN A 531 -10.74 23.75 -9.81
N VAL A 532 -10.67 23.96 -11.13
CA VAL A 532 -9.99 25.12 -11.73
C VAL A 532 -10.56 26.43 -11.16
N GLY A 533 -9.68 27.24 -10.56
CA GLY A 533 -10.03 28.56 -10.01
C GLY A 533 -10.66 28.55 -8.61
N ARG A 534 -10.74 27.40 -7.93
CA ARG A 534 -11.39 27.31 -6.61
C ARG A 534 -10.46 27.47 -5.39
N GLY A 535 -9.15 27.63 -5.62
CA GLY A 535 -8.17 27.83 -4.54
C GLY A 535 -7.96 26.62 -3.62
N TYR A 536 -8.35 25.43 -4.08
CA TYR A 536 -8.15 24.16 -3.38
C TYR A 536 -7.98 23.02 -4.39
N GLU A 537 -7.44 21.90 -3.92
CA GLU A 537 -7.40 20.64 -4.67
C GLU A 537 -8.04 19.53 -3.86
N ASP A 538 -8.85 18.71 -4.54
CA ASP A 538 -9.52 17.56 -3.93
C ASP A 538 -8.73 16.28 -4.22
N PHE A 539 -8.42 15.55 -3.15
CA PHE A 539 -7.70 14.28 -3.18
C PHE A 539 -8.55 13.16 -2.59
N VAL A 540 -8.68 12.07 -3.34
CA VAL A 540 -9.33 10.83 -2.92
C VAL A 540 -8.32 9.97 -2.17
N PHE A 541 -8.73 9.42 -1.03
CA PHE A 541 -7.90 8.50 -0.23
C PHE A 541 -8.72 7.31 0.31
N ASP A 542 -8.02 6.22 0.59
CA ASP A 542 -8.60 5.00 1.18
C ASP A 542 -8.43 5.00 2.71
N THR A 543 -9.56 4.97 3.42
CA THR A 543 -9.62 4.93 4.90
C THR A 543 -9.02 3.66 5.51
N ARG A 544 -8.80 2.59 4.72
CA ARG A 544 -8.08 1.39 5.16
C ARG A 544 -6.56 1.58 5.15
N ALA A 545 -6.05 2.58 4.44
CA ALA A 545 -4.63 2.86 4.29
C ALA A 545 -4.18 4.11 5.09
N THR A 546 -5.01 5.15 5.14
CA THR A 546 -4.72 6.37 5.90
C THR A 546 -5.99 6.94 6.51
N LEU A 547 -5.86 7.54 7.69
CA LEU A 547 -6.91 8.31 8.34
C LEU A 547 -6.44 9.76 8.50
N PHE A 548 -7.39 10.69 8.45
CA PHE A 548 -7.14 12.11 8.68
C PHE A 548 -8.06 12.64 9.78
N GLU A 549 -7.52 13.56 10.57
CA GLU A 549 -8.25 14.42 11.50
C GLU A 549 -7.98 15.88 11.11
N ILE A 550 -9.00 16.73 11.18
CA ILE A 550 -8.84 18.17 10.97
C ILE A 550 -8.85 18.84 12.33
N LEU A 551 -7.77 19.53 12.71
CA LEU A 551 -7.65 20.23 13.99
C LEU A 551 -8.08 21.69 13.83
N PRO A 552 -8.62 22.34 14.88
CA PRO A 552 -9.03 23.74 14.81
C PRO A 552 -7.90 24.68 14.33
N PRO A 553 -8.18 25.69 13.48
CA PRO A 553 -7.17 26.66 13.03
C PRO A 553 -6.52 27.46 14.16
N SER A 554 -7.23 27.61 15.28
CA SER A 554 -6.78 28.28 16.50
C SER A 554 -5.79 27.45 17.33
N PHE A 555 -5.56 26.18 16.96
CA PHE A 555 -4.59 25.34 17.64
C PHE A 555 -3.20 25.98 17.57
N ALA A 556 -2.72 26.43 18.74
CA ALA A 556 -1.35 26.81 18.93
C ALA A 556 -0.56 25.56 19.35
N GLU A 557 0.65 25.37 18.81
CA GLU A 557 1.51 24.21 19.11
C GLU A 557 1.86 24.05 20.61
N GLN A 558 1.48 25.01 21.46
CA GLN A 558 1.59 24.93 22.92
C GLN A 558 0.18 24.87 23.54
N GLY A 559 -0.27 23.66 23.91
CA GLY A 559 -1.59 23.43 24.50
C GLY A 559 -1.95 21.93 24.60
N SER A 560 -3.10 21.64 25.21
CA SER A 560 -3.72 20.30 25.19
C SER A 560 -4.17 19.91 23.78
N ASN A 561 -4.24 18.61 23.48
CA ASN A 561 -4.72 18.14 22.18
C ASN A 561 -6.18 18.60 21.98
N PRO A 562 -6.49 19.39 20.93
CA PRO A 562 -7.86 19.79 20.65
C PRO A 562 -8.65 18.61 20.10
N ASP A 563 -9.97 18.68 20.27
CA ASP A 563 -10.87 17.81 19.53
C ASP A 563 -10.85 18.19 18.04
N PRO A 564 -10.86 17.21 17.13
CA PRO A 564 -10.98 17.48 15.70
C PRO A 564 -12.29 18.21 15.37
N VAL A 565 -12.25 19.12 14.40
CA VAL A 565 -13.44 19.78 13.87
C VAL A 565 -14.29 18.81 13.04
N THR A 566 -15.58 19.08 12.95
CA THR A 566 -16.55 18.22 12.24
C THR A 566 -16.63 18.53 10.75
N GLY A 567 -17.23 17.60 9.99
CA GLY A 567 -17.16 17.50 8.52
C GLY A 567 -17.27 18.81 7.74
N GLY A 568 -16.35 18.99 6.78
CA GLY A 568 -16.28 20.14 5.89
C GLY A 568 -15.59 21.39 6.46
N GLU A 569 -15.39 21.48 7.78
CA GLU A 569 -14.68 22.60 8.39
C GLU A 569 -13.19 22.58 8.04
N GLN A 570 -12.64 23.77 7.79
CA GLN A 570 -11.23 23.95 7.46
C GLN A 570 -10.38 24.01 8.72
N GLY A 571 -9.22 23.36 8.69
CA GLY A 571 -8.28 23.36 9.80
C GLY A 571 -6.97 22.67 9.45
N ILE A 572 -6.15 22.40 10.46
CA ILE A 572 -4.82 21.80 10.30
C ILE A 572 -4.98 20.29 10.11
N ILE A 573 -4.37 19.72 9.07
CA ILE A 573 -4.44 18.28 8.79
C ILE A 573 -3.48 17.51 9.71
N ALA A 574 -4.04 16.58 10.47
CA ALA A 574 -3.30 15.52 11.16
C ALA A 574 -3.56 14.17 10.46
N GLN A 575 -2.50 13.40 10.24
CA GLN A 575 -2.53 12.15 9.49
C GLN A 575 -2.16 10.95 10.37
N THR A 576 -2.88 9.85 10.19
CA THR A 576 -2.49 8.52 10.71
C THR A 576 -2.32 7.54 9.55
N SER A 577 -1.10 7.05 9.33
CA SER A 577 -0.79 6.02 8.34
C SER A 577 -1.08 4.63 8.92
N LEU A 578 -1.92 3.86 8.24
CA LEU A 578 -2.25 2.47 8.61
C LEU A 578 -1.34 1.44 7.92
N ALA A 579 -0.44 1.89 7.04
CA ALA A 579 0.41 1.01 6.24
C ALA A 579 1.71 0.56 6.94
N ARG A 580 2.03 1.12 8.13
CA ARG A 580 3.34 0.99 8.78
C ARG A 580 3.19 0.60 10.25
N LEU A 581 3.95 -0.40 10.70
CA LEU A 581 3.95 -0.83 12.09
C LEU A 581 5.29 -0.52 12.76
N ARG A 582 6.42 -0.75 12.09
CA ARG A 582 7.74 -0.59 12.74
C ARG A 582 7.99 0.84 13.23
N ASN A 583 7.76 1.81 12.35
CA ASN A 583 7.89 3.24 12.64
C ASN A 583 6.53 3.91 12.33
N PRO A 584 5.54 3.79 13.24
CA PRO A 584 4.18 4.22 12.97
C PRO A 584 4.05 5.75 12.97
N LEU A 585 3.23 6.28 12.06
CA LEU A 585 2.79 7.67 12.07
C LEU A 585 1.32 7.73 12.47
N VAL A 586 1.09 8.00 13.74
CA VAL A 586 -0.20 8.22 14.38
C VAL A 586 -0.34 9.70 14.73
N ARG A 587 -1.42 10.31 14.26
CA ARG A 587 -1.79 11.72 14.48
C ARG A 587 -0.64 12.70 14.23
N TYR A 588 0.06 12.51 13.11
CA TYR A 588 1.14 13.37 12.65
C TYR A 588 0.61 14.68 12.07
N ILE A 589 1.05 15.81 12.61
CA ILE A 589 0.70 17.13 12.05
C ILE A 589 1.50 17.36 10.78
N THR A 590 0.80 17.48 9.66
CA THR A 590 1.40 17.61 8.32
C THR A 590 1.95 19.01 8.04
N GLY A 591 1.37 20.04 8.69
CA GLY A 591 1.59 21.45 8.37
C GLY A 591 0.65 22.00 7.29
N ASP A 592 -0.18 21.13 6.70
CA ASP A 592 -1.13 21.48 5.66
C ASP A 592 -2.49 21.87 6.24
N ILE A 593 -3.22 22.71 5.51
CA ILE A 593 -4.58 23.14 5.82
C ILE A 593 -5.56 22.43 4.89
N GLY A 594 -6.60 21.87 5.49
CA GLY A 594 -7.53 20.99 4.81
C GLY A 594 -8.92 20.95 5.40
N SER A 595 -9.81 20.23 4.71
CA SER A 595 -11.13 19.82 5.20
C SER A 595 -11.48 18.42 4.67
N LEU A 596 -12.27 17.66 5.43
CA LEU A 596 -12.71 16.32 5.03
C LEU A 596 -14.15 16.31 4.53
N HIS A 597 -14.37 15.58 3.45
CA HIS A 597 -15.64 15.48 2.75
C HIS A 597 -16.00 14.02 2.43
N PRO A 598 -17.30 13.69 2.32
CA PRO A 598 -17.72 12.42 1.76
C PRO A 598 -17.24 12.29 0.31
N PHE A 599 -17.10 11.06 -0.18
CA PHE A 599 -16.77 10.83 -1.56
C PHE A 599 -18.00 11.12 -2.45
N PRO A 600 -17.87 11.79 -3.63
CA PRO A 600 -19.02 12.26 -4.42
C PRO A 600 -19.87 11.11 -4.96
N GLU A 601 -21.19 11.12 -4.71
CA GLU A 601 -22.11 10.03 -5.11
C GLU A 601 -22.16 9.86 -6.63
N GLU A 602 -21.95 10.94 -7.38
CA GLU A 602 -21.92 10.94 -8.85
C GLU A 602 -20.74 10.11 -9.40
N ALA A 603 -19.63 10.05 -8.66
CA ALA A 603 -18.43 9.29 -9.04
C ALA A 603 -18.51 7.80 -8.67
N ARG A 604 -19.60 7.36 -8.00
CA ARG A 604 -19.75 5.99 -7.53
C ARG A 604 -19.66 4.93 -8.62
N SER A 605 -20.18 5.25 -9.80
CA SER A 605 -20.16 4.34 -10.97
C SER A 605 -18.77 4.20 -11.60
N LEU A 606 -17.82 5.07 -11.26
CA LEU A 606 -16.47 5.12 -11.85
C LEU A 606 -15.43 4.38 -11.00
N VAL A 607 -15.79 3.93 -9.80
CA VAL A 607 -14.91 3.19 -8.89
C VAL A 607 -15.50 1.80 -8.60
N PRO A 608 -14.68 0.80 -8.25
CA PRO A 608 -15.20 -0.50 -7.87
C PRO A 608 -16.12 -0.41 -6.64
N GLU A 609 -17.25 -1.13 -6.66
CA GLU A 609 -18.24 -1.10 -5.56
C GLU A 609 -17.64 -1.48 -4.19
N THR A 610 -16.61 -2.34 -4.18
CA THR A 610 -15.90 -2.75 -2.97
C THR A 610 -15.06 -1.64 -2.35
N GLU A 611 -14.64 -0.66 -3.14
CA GLU A 611 -13.77 0.43 -2.71
C GLU A 611 -14.60 1.57 -2.12
N TRP A 612 -15.78 1.84 -2.72
CA TRP A 612 -16.68 2.94 -2.37
C TRP A 612 -16.85 3.23 -0.87
N PRO A 613 -17.15 2.23 0.01
CA PRO A 613 -17.38 2.49 1.44
C PRO A 613 -16.17 3.12 2.14
N HIS A 614 -14.97 2.87 1.60
CA HIS A 614 -13.70 3.22 2.18
C HIS A 614 -13.10 4.51 1.62
N LEU A 615 -13.67 5.06 0.53
CA LEU A 615 -13.17 6.28 -0.11
C LEU A 615 -13.69 7.52 0.59
N ARG A 616 -12.81 8.50 0.79
CA ARG A 616 -13.14 9.82 1.29
C ARG A 616 -12.34 10.87 0.52
N LEU A 617 -12.79 12.12 0.63
CA LEU A 617 -12.16 13.24 -0.05
C LEU A 617 -11.50 14.16 0.99
N LEU A 618 -10.21 14.39 0.79
CA LEU A 618 -9.43 15.41 1.49
C LEU A 618 -9.30 16.61 0.56
N ARG A 619 -9.91 17.73 0.93
CA ARG A 619 -9.74 18.99 0.24
C ARG A 619 -8.58 19.75 0.85
N LEU A 620 -7.53 19.95 0.06
CA LEU A 620 -6.30 20.64 0.42
C LEU A 620 -6.38 22.11 0.01
N GLN A 621 -6.16 23.04 0.95
CA GLN A 621 -6.09 24.48 0.68
C GLN A 621 -4.64 25.02 0.65
N GLY A 622 -3.65 24.14 0.78
CA GLY A 622 -2.23 24.49 0.84
C GLY A 622 -1.67 24.47 2.26
N ARG A 623 -0.50 25.09 2.45
CA ARG A 623 0.20 25.16 3.73
C ARG A 623 -0.39 26.21 4.66
N ASP A 624 -0.11 26.08 5.95
CA ASP A 624 -0.36 27.15 6.91
C ASP A 624 0.54 28.36 6.64
N THR A 625 0.00 29.33 5.90
CA THR A 625 0.72 30.54 5.45
C THR A 625 1.14 31.45 6.60
N ARG A 626 0.68 31.20 7.83
CA ARG A 626 1.17 31.92 9.02
C ARG A 626 2.63 31.58 9.34
N PHE A 627 3.11 30.41 8.90
CA PHE A 627 4.40 29.87 9.33
C PHE A 627 5.34 29.49 8.17
N SER A 628 4.83 29.37 6.94
CA SER A 628 5.63 28.99 5.77
C SER A 628 5.09 29.55 4.44
N PHE A 629 5.90 29.45 3.39
CA PHE A 629 5.52 29.63 1.99
C PHE A 629 6.27 28.62 1.10
N ASP A 630 5.82 28.47 -0.15
CA ASP A 630 6.33 27.44 -1.08
C ASP A 630 7.07 28.09 -2.26
N TRP A 631 8.17 27.47 -2.69
CA TRP A 631 8.86 27.84 -3.93
C TRP A 631 9.60 26.63 -4.53
N ASP A 632 9.37 26.35 -5.81
CA ASP A 632 10.01 25.24 -6.56
C ASP A 632 9.81 23.86 -5.90
N GLY A 633 8.60 23.61 -5.37
CA GLY A 633 8.29 22.38 -4.64
C GLY A 633 8.92 22.28 -3.23
N GLU A 634 9.67 23.30 -2.79
CA GLU A 634 10.28 23.37 -1.46
C GLU A 634 9.46 24.24 -0.50
N TYR A 635 9.19 23.69 0.69
CA TYR A 635 8.52 24.36 1.80
C TYR A 635 9.50 25.19 2.63
N ILE A 636 9.29 26.50 2.73
CA ILE A 636 10.18 27.42 3.44
C ILE A 636 9.50 27.95 4.69
N GLU A 637 9.95 27.50 5.87
CA GLU A 637 9.45 27.95 7.18
C GLU A 637 10.09 29.30 7.59
N PHE A 638 9.25 30.29 7.93
CA PHE A 638 9.72 31.63 8.29
C PHE A 638 10.69 31.64 9.49
N HIS A 639 10.49 30.74 10.45
CA HIS A 639 11.35 30.64 11.63
C HIS A 639 12.78 30.20 11.26
N HIS A 640 12.94 29.22 10.38
CA HIS A 640 14.27 28.76 9.94
C HIS A 640 14.98 29.82 9.10
N LEU A 641 14.24 30.50 8.21
CA LEU A 641 14.77 31.61 7.42
C LEU A 641 15.24 32.76 8.32
N ALA A 642 14.42 33.14 9.31
CA ALA A 642 14.78 34.16 10.28
C ALA A 642 16.01 33.74 11.11
N THR A 643 16.10 32.47 11.51
CA THR A 643 17.25 31.94 12.25
C THR A 643 18.54 31.99 11.43
N LEU A 644 18.46 31.69 10.13
CA LEU A 644 19.57 31.79 9.19
C LEU A 644 20.03 33.25 9.04
N LEU A 645 19.10 34.13 8.65
CA LEU A 645 19.43 35.51 8.27
C LEU A 645 19.73 36.41 9.47
N ASN A 646 19.16 36.13 10.64
CA ASN A 646 19.47 36.88 11.87
C ASN A 646 20.71 36.35 12.60
N ASN A 647 21.39 35.32 12.07
CA ASN A 647 22.65 34.86 12.64
C ASN A 647 23.70 35.97 12.53
N GLU A 648 24.34 36.33 13.65
CA GLU A 648 25.28 37.46 13.75
C GLU A 648 26.42 37.37 12.73
N GLU A 649 26.92 36.17 12.44
CA GLU A 649 28.00 35.94 11.47
C GLU A 649 27.61 36.37 10.05
N CYS A 650 26.31 36.36 9.72
CA CYS A 650 25.81 36.77 8.42
C CYS A 650 25.86 38.29 8.20
N GLY A 651 25.92 39.09 9.27
CA GLY A 651 26.00 40.56 9.19
C GLY A 651 24.80 41.21 8.49
N VAL A 652 23.63 40.57 8.50
CA VAL A 652 22.40 41.08 7.86
C VAL A 652 21.68 41.99 8.85
N LEU A 653 21.47 43.25 8.45
CA LEU A 653 20.76 44.27 9.22
C LEU A 653 19.26 44.21 8.97
N GLN A 654 18.86 44.03 7.70
CA GLN A 654 17.49 43.85 7.27
C GLN A 654 17.41 42.86 6.12
N TRP A 655 16.28 42.19 6.01
CA TRP A 655 16.01 41.24 4.94
C TRP A 655 14.52 41.23 4.60
N GLN A 656 14.21 40.85 3.36
CA GLN A 656 12.87 40.66 2.82
C GLN A 656 12.92 39.58 1.75
N VAL A 657 11.87 38.78 1.69
CA VAL A 657 11.64 37.83 0.60
C VAL A 657 10.42 38.27 -0.20
N VAL A 658 10.53 38.23 -1.51
CA VAL A 658 9.46 38.56 -2.46
C VAL A 658 9.25 37.35 -3.37
N LEU A 659 8.10 36.71 -3.24
CA LEU A 659 7.63 35.69 -4.17
C LEU A 659 6.84 36.40 -5.28
N GLY A 660 7.09 36.05 -6.53
CA GLY A 660 6.47 36.71 -7.68
C GLY A 660 6.40 35.79 -8.89
N LYS A 661 6.17 36.38 -10.07
CA LYS A 661 6.07 35.68 -11.35
C LYS A 661 7.17 36.15 -12.29
N MET A 662 7.75 35.23 -13.06
CA MET A 662 8.76 35.57 -14.08
C MET A 662 8.14 36.39 -15.22
N ASP A 663 8.90 37.37 -15.73
CA ASP A 663 8.49 38.16 -16.89
C ASP A 663 8.36 37.24 -18.12
N ASN A 664 7.18 37.25 -18.76
CA ASN A 664 6.83 36.42 -19.92
C ASN A 664 6.74 34.89 -19.69
N SER A 665 6.70 34.40 -18.44
CA SER A 665 6.39 32.98 -18.16
C SER A 665 5.39 32.81 -17.02
N ALA A 666 4.82 31.60 -16.89
CA ALA A 666 3.92 31.24 -15.78
C ALA A 666 4.67 30.74 -14.53
N GLU A 667 6.00 30.78 -14.54
CA GLU A 667 6.84 30.27 -13.45
C GLU A 667 6.88 31.25 -12.26
N SER A 668 7.00 30.69 -11.05
CA SER A 668 7.25 31.47 -9.85
C SER A 668 8.71 31.94 -9.79
N SER A 669 8.92 33.19 -9.38
CA SER A 669 10.24 33.79 -9.13
C SER A 669 10.42 34.06 -7.64
N LEU A 670 11.62 33.85 -7.10
CA LEU A 670 11.94 34.16 -5.71
C LEU A 670 13.07 35.18 -5.64
N GLN A 671 12.79 36.31 -4.99
CA GLN A 671 13.76 37.37 -4.77
C GLN A 671 14.03 37.57 -3.28
N VAL A 672 15.29 37.49 -2.89
CA VAL A 672 15.77 37.73 -1.52
C VAL A 672 16.53 39.05 -1.51
N ARG A 673 16.05 40.01 -0.72
CA ARG A 673 16.67 41.34 -0.57
C ARG A 673 17.36 41.42 0.79
N LEU A 674 18.66 41.72 0.80
CA LEU A 674 19.48 41.81 2.00
C LEU A 674 20.09 43.20 2.13
N LEU A 675 19.99 43.81 3.31
CA LEU A 675 20.80 44.96 3.71
C LEU A 675 21.80 44.47 4.74
N CYS A 676 23.08 44.57 4.44
CA CYS A 676 24.16 44.07 5.31
C CYS A 676 24.93 45.22 5.94
N SER A 677 25.55 44.95 7.10
CA SER A 677 26.54 45.84 7.68
C SER A 677 27.85 45.81 6.89
N PRO A 678 28.70 46.85 6.99
CA PRO A 678 30.04 46.81 6.45
C PRO A 678 30.79 45.58 6.96
N ARG A 679 31.35 44.79 6.03
CA ARG A 679 32.02 43.53 6.35
C ARG A 679 33.28 43.75 7.19
N ASN A 680 33.52 42.86 8.16
CA ASN A 680 34.71 42.85 9.00
C ASN A 680 35.17 41.39 9.25
N ARG A 681 36.27 41.19 10.00
CA ARG A 681 36.88 39.86 10.22
C ARG A 681 36.00 38.84 10.94
N ASN A 682 34.95 39.28 11.65
CA ASN A 682 34.05 38.42 12.41
C ASN A 682 32.81 37.99 11.61
N LEU A 683 32.62 38.53 10.40
CA LEU A 683 31.50 38.22 9.53
C LEU A 683 31.95 37.28 8.41
N ILE A 684 31.06 36.39 7.98
CA ILE A 684 31.31 35.60 6.77
C ILE A 684 31.43 36.49 5.54
N THR A 685 32.16 36.03 4.54
CA THR A 685 32.32 36.72 3.27
C THR A 685 30.95 36.85 2.56
N GLU A 686 30.82 37.84 1.69
CA GLU A 686 29.60 38.00 0.88
C GLU A 686 29.32 36.76 0.01
N LEU A 687 30.38 36.14 -0.52
CA LEU A 687 30.29 34.87 -1.26
C LEU A 687 29.74 33.75 -0.38
N ALA A 688 30.29 33.55 0.83
CA ALA A 688 29.81 32.52 1.74
C ALA A 688 28.38 32.77 2.22
N LEU A 689 27.97 34.03 2.40
CA LEU A 689 26.58 34.38 2.68
C LEU A 689 25.68 34.05 1.48
N THR A 690 26.10 34.43 0.28
CA THR A 690 25.39 34.12 -0.97
C THR A 690 25.18 32.62 -1.09
N ASP A 691 26.24 31.82 -0.96
CA ASP A 691 26.19 30.36 -1.04
C ASP A 691 25.27 29.78 0.03
N ARG A 692 25.33 30.31 1.26
CA ARG A 692 24.49 29.86 2.37
C ARG A 692 23.00 30.15 2.13
N VAL A 693 22.66 31.34 1.61
CA VAL A 693 21.29 31.70 1.27
C VAL A 693 20.79 30.88 0.08
N ARG A 694 21.61 30.71 -0.96
CA ARG A 694 21.28 29.88 -2.11
C ARG A 694 21.06 28.43 -1.73
N THR A 695 21.91 27.88 -0.87
CA THR A 695 21.75 26.53 -0.33
C THR A 695 20.44 26.40 0.46
N PHE A 696 20.12 27.39 1.31
CA PHE A 696 18.90 27.37 2.11
C PHE A 696 17.62 27.33 1.25
N PHE A 697 17.60 28.09 0.15
CA PHE A 697 16.48 28.12 -0.80
C PHE A 697 16.56 27.02 -1.87
N HIS A 698 17.58 26.15 -1.85
CA HIS A 698 17.83 25.16 -2.90
C HIS A 698 17.91 25.77 -4.31
N ALA A 699 18.65 26.87 -4.46
CA ALA A 699 18.89 27.49 -5.77
C ALA A 699 20.05 26.78 -6.50
N TYR A 700 19.72 25.84 -7.39
CA TYR A 700 20.65 25.04 -8.20
C TYR A 700 20.57 25.39 -9.69
N SER A 701 21.39 24.78 -10.53
CA SER A 701 21.49 25.11 -11.96
C SER A 701 20.16 25.00 -12.74
N GLY A 702 19.21 24.19 -12.27
CA GLY A 702 17.90 24.01 -12.92
C GLY A 702 16.85 25.06 -12.58
N ASN A 703 17.02 25.80 -11.48
CA ASN A 703 16.07 26.84 -11.04
C ASN A 703 16.72 28.21 -10.81
N GLU A 704 18.04 28.33 -11.02
CA GLU A 704 18.81 29.55 -10.78
C GLU A 704 18.26 30.77 -11.52
N HIS A 705 17.70 30.60 -12.73
CA HIS A 705 17.11 31.71 -13.49
C HIS A 705 15.89 32.33 -12.82
N ARG A 706 15.23 31.61 -11.90
CA ARG A 706 14.07 32.07 -11.11
C ARG A 706 14.45 32.65 -9.75
N PHE A 707 15.71 32.50 -9.33
CA PHE A 707 16.20 32.95 -8.03
C PHE A 707 17.05 34.21 -8.15
N GLN A 708 16.75 35.24 -7.35
CA GLN A 708 17.52 36.48 -7.31
C GLN A 708 17.91 36.85 -5.89
N LEU A 709 19.20 37.04 -5.64
CA LEU A 709 19.71 37.61 -4.39
C LEU A 709 20.21 39.04 -4.63
N ILE A 710 19.62 40.00 -3.93
CA ILE A 710 19.91 41.43 -4.11
C ILE A 710 20.45 42.02 -2.81
N TYR A 711 21.66 42.58 -2.88
CA TYR A 711 22.23 43.38 -1.81
C TYR A 711 21.83 44.85 -1.98
N LEU A 712 21.06 45.36 -1.01
CA LEU A 712 20.58 46.74 -0.96
C LEU A 712 21.57 47.63 -0.20
N LYS A 713 21.68 48.89 -0.63
CA LYS A 713 22.53 49.91 0.01
C LYS A 713 21.82 50.65 1.14
N ASP A 714 20.48 50.68 1.09
CA ASP A 714 19.62 51.41 2.01
C ASP A 714 18.26 50.71 2.17
N LEU A 715 17.32 51.37 2.85
CA LEU A 715 16.01 50.81 3.13
C LEU A 715 14.99 51.02 1.99
N ASP A 716 15.31 51.79 0.94
CA ASP A 716 14.33 52.20 -0.08
C ASP A 716 13.99 51.08 -1.06
N GLY A 717 14.89 50.12 -1.21
CA GLY A 717 14.65 48.89 -1.97
C GLY A 717 13.69 47.88 -1.30
N PHE A 718 13.19 48.12 -0.10
CA PHE A 718 12.27 47.21 0.60
C PHE A 718 10.80 47.62 0.44
N HIS A 719 9.90 46.65 0.24
CA HIS A 719 8.45 46.89 0.38
C HIS A 719 8.09 47.21 1.84
N ARG A 720 7.30 48.27 2.03
CA ARG A 720 6.89 48.76 3.35
C ARG A 720 5.38 48.74 3.48
N SER A 721 4.87 48.52 4.70
CA SER A 721 3.44 48.59 4.98
C SER A 721 2.87 49.99 4.74
N SER A 722 1.64 50.06 4.23
CA SER A 722 0.98 51.32 3.88
C SER A 722 0.73 52.24 5.08
N THR A 723 0.47 51.68 6.26
CA THR A 723 0.14 52.42 7.48
C THR A 723 1.37 52.81 8.29
N GLY A 724 2.21 51.83 8.66
CA GLY A 724 3.34 52.03 9.57
C GLY A 724 4.69 52.23 8.88
N ARG A 725 4.75 52.14 7.55
CA ARG A 725 5.99 52.12 6.74
C ARG A 725 7.03 51.10 7.24
N LYS A 726 6.58 50.03 7.91
CA LYS A 726 7.45 48.95 8.40
C LYS A 726 7.81 48.03 7.25
N ILE A 727 9.06 47.57 7.20
CA ILE A 727 9.48 46.58 6.20
C ILE A 727 8.66 45.30 6.39
N ILE A 728 8.00 44.87 5.32
CA ILE A 728 7.25 43.61 5.31
C ILE A 728 8.26 42.49 5.03
N LYS A 729 8.41 41.53 5.94
CA LYS A 729 9.45 40.49 5.78
C LYS A 729 9.20 39.53 4.62
N PHE A 730 7.95 39.26 4.30
CA PHE A 730 7.54 38.41 3.18
C PHE A 730 6.44 39.10 2.38
N VAL A 731 6.62 39.15 1.07
CA VAL A 731 5.65 39.70 0.11
C VAL A 731 5.33 38.61 -0.89
N ASP A 732 4.06 38.22 -0.97
CA ASP A 732 3.56 37.30 -1.99
C ASP A 732 2.85 38.12 -3.08
N ASN A 733 3.47 38.18 -4.26
CA ASN A 733 2.94 38.76 -5.49
C ASN A 733 2.64 37.69 -6.55
N PHE A 734 2.77 36.40 -6.20
CA PHE A 734 2.57 35.31 -7.14
C PHE A 734 1.10 34.86 -7.19
N ASN A 735 0.43 34.88 -6.04
CA ASN A 735 -0.98 34.53 -5.88
C ASN A 735 -1.95 35.70 -6.06
#